data_AF-A0A381YJQ8-F1
#
_entry.id   AF-A0A381YJQ8-F1
#
_cell.length_a   1.000
_cell.length_b   1.000
_cell.length_c   1.000
_cell.angle_alpha   90.00
_cell.angle_beta   90.00
_cell.angle_gamma   90.00
#
_symmetry.space_group_name_H-M   'P 1'
#
loop_
_entity.id
_entity.type
_entity.pdbx_description
1 polymer ?
#
loop_
_entity_poly.entity_id
_entity_poly.type
_entity_poly.pdbx_seq_one_letter_code
_entity_poly.pdbx_strand_id
1 'polypeptide(L)'
;MMRRFTHLLILFSSFVTLQAEKYDETFFNNLEWRNIGPNRGGRSLSSMGSPGRPNEYYFGATGGGLWKTTDGGNTWFPVTDGKITSSSIGAVAVAETNPDIVYIGGGETQLRGSITQGDGVYRSTDGGETWRHVGLRETQAIARIRIHPTDPDIVYVAALGHPYGDNEQRGIFRSKDGGNSWEKILYKSPKAGGVDISIDRTNPKVIYASLWQVYRRAWKMWGGGPFSGIYKSTDGGDTWTELTKNPGMPEGPIGKIGMAVSPADANRVWAIVEAPEGGVFRSDDGGKSWERTNDDRKIRQRHFYYSRIVADPWDRETVYALNTRLYKSTDGGVTFDTQISTPHGDQHDLWIDPNDPKRMTNSNDGGGNVSINGGETWTEQDYITTQLYHVNVTNDFPYHVCGAQQDNSTVCVPSDGWNNMQARGPNHGWYYSAGGGESGYITQHPSKLDIFYAGSQGALLTRYDRSTGQIRDIQVYPRFFSGEPASALPERWQWTFPIVFSPLDDNKLYTCSQHVWLSEDDGQSWKKISPDLTYADPSTLGPTGGLITMDMNGPEIYATVFALTPSQHDINTIWAGSDDGLMHITRDGGNTWTKITPPDMPKFSRISIIEESSHTPGTAYVAANRYQVDDRAPYVWRTRDYGKTWTKIVNGVANGHFARAVREDSVKEGLLFLGTEHGVYVSFDAGDSWQSIQLNLPDTPIRDLQLKNSDVVLGTHGRGFWILDDYDPLREYSDRTAVESLTLFNPHDAVRSAQTAALQYYLGEEVDSVKTEIYDSEGNLVISVVGDSIAKKETEVNPWYRTRTTGPPTTAKGLNRWEWNLRYKGATMF
;
A
#
# COMPACT_ATOMS: atom_id res chain seq x y z
N MET A 1 -26.78 -75.96 19.42
CA MET A 1 -27.16 -74.56 19.71
C MET A 1 -25.94 -73.69 19.41
N MET A 2 -25.78 -73.32 18.13
CA MET A 2 -24.59 -72.65 17.58
C MET A 2 -24.69 -71.13 17.82
N ARG A 3 -23.70 -70.55 18.51
CA ARG A 3 -23.53 -69.09 18.63
C ARG A 3 -22.71 -68.59 17.44
N ARG A 4 -23.34 -67.77 16.59
CA ARG A 4 -22.68 -67.01 15.52
C ARG A 4 -21.90 -65.85 16.13
N PHE A 5 -20.60 -65.76 15.84
CA PHE A 5 -19.81 -64.56 16.05
C PHE A 5 -19.90 -63.71 14.78
N THR A 6 -20.45 -62.50 14.91
CA THR A 6 -20.45 -61.49 13.85
C THR A 6 -19.10 -60.77 13.89
N HIS A 7 -18.30 -60.87 12.84
CA HIS A 7 -17.08 -60.07 12.69
C HIS A 7 -17.44 -58.71 12.09
N LEU A 8 -17.17 -57.65 12.84
CA LEU A 8 -17.30 -56.26 12.40
C LEU A 8 -16.02 -55.90 11.63
N LEU A 9 -16.13 -55.75 10.31
CA LEU A 9 -15.03 -55.29 9.45
C LEU A 9 -14.93 -53.76 9.61
N ILE A 10 -13.92 -53.29 10.34
CA ILE A 10 -13.58 -51.85 10.42
C ILE A 10 -12.65 -51.56 9.23
N LEU A 11 -13.19 -50.93 8.18
CA LEU A 11 -12.39 -50.32 7.11
C LEU A 11 -11.67 -49.09 7.68
N PHE A 12 -10.37 -49.21 7.91
CA PHE A 12 -9.50 -48.04 8.04
C PHE A 12 -9.36 -47.41 6.65
N SER A 13 -10.08 -46.31 6.43
CA SER A 13 -9.81 -45.42 5.29
C SER A 13 -8.52 -44.67 5.60
N SER A 14 -7.41 -45.15 5.04
CA SER A 14 -6.13 -44.44 5.04
C SER A 14 -6.32 -43.14 4.26
N PHE A 15 -6.49 -42.02 4.97
CA PHE A 15 -6.34 -40.69 4.36
C PHE A 15 -4.86 -40.54 3.98
N VAL A 16 -4.53 -40.87 2.74
CA VAL A 16 -3.29 -40.41 2.12
C VAL A 16 -3.50 -38.92 1.91
N THR A 17 -2.90 -38.10 2.77
CA THR A 17 -2.63 -36.71 2.42
C THR A 17 -1.66 -36.75 1.24
N LEU A 18 -2.17 -36.56 0.03
CA LEU A 18 -1.37 -36.18 -1.12
C LEU A 18 -0.69 -34.86 -0.74
N GLN A 19 0.59 -34.95 -0.40
CA GLN A 19 1.45 -33.80 -0.26
C GLN A 19 1.58 -33.23 -1.68
N ALA A 20 1.04 -32.02 -1.90
CA ALA A 20 1.17 -31.32 -3.18
C ALA A 20 2.65 -31.30 -3.58
N GLU A 21 2.92 -31.64 -4.84
CA GLU A 21 4.27 -31.64 -5.39
C GLU A 21 4.77 -30.19 -5.37
N LYS A 22 5.62 -29.88 -4.40
CA LYS A 22 6.19 -28.54 -4.26
C LYS A 22 7.20 -28.37 -5.39
N TYR A 23 6.90 -27.49 -6.33
CA TYR A 23 7.83 -27.10 -7.39
C TYR A 23 9.17 -26.64 -6.78
N ASP A 24 10.29 -26.92 -7.45
CA ASP A 24 11.62 -26.61 -6.94
C ASP A 24 11.82 -25.09 -6.79
N GLU A 25 11.89 -24.60 -5.55
CA GLU A 25 12.12 -23.18 -5.23
C GLU A 25 13.43 -22.66 -5.84
N THR A 26 14.43 -23.52 -6.04
CA THR A 26 15.71 -23.12 -6.64
C THR A 26 15.60 -22.73 -8.10
N PHE A 27 14.51 -23.10 -8.78
CA PHE A 27 14.24 -22.65 -10.14
C PHE A 27 14.03 -21.13 -10.21
N PHE A 28 13.32 -20.56 -9.25
CA PHE A 28 12.87 -19.17 -9.32
C PHE A 28 13.82 -18.19 -8.62
N ASN A 29 14.74 -18.66 -7.79
CA ASN A 29 15.58 -17.81 -6.90
C ASN A 29 16.43 -16.74 -7.61
N ASN A 30 16.70 -16.90 -8.90
CA ASN A 30 17.50 -15.97 -9.70
C ASN A 30 16.64 -15.04 -10.57
N LEU A 31 15.32 -15.13 -10.48
CA LEU A 31 14.42 -14.13 -11.05
C LEU A 31 14.52 -12.83 -10.23
N GLU A 32 14.33 -11.69 -10.90
CA GLU A 32 14.38 -10.37 -10.26
C GLU A 32 13.22 -9.50 -10.70
N TRP A 33 12.57 -8.85 -9.74
CA TRP A 33 11.65 -7.76 -9.97
C TRP A 33 12.42 -6.47 -10.24
N ARG A 34 12.07 -5.78 -11.32
CA ARG A 34 12.61 -4.47 -11.69
C ARG A 34 11.66 -3.35 -11.29
N ASN A 35 12.10 -2.45 -10.42
CA ASN A 35 11.36 -1.22 -10.11
C ASN A 35 11.49 -0.22 -11.28
N ILE A 36 10.37 0.30 -11.76
CA ILE A 36 10.32 1.26 -12.88
C ILE A 36 9.89 2.68 -12.45
N GLY A 37 9.78 2.93 -11.14
CA GLY A 37 9.40 4.21 -10.56
C GLY A 37 7.89 4.46 -10.54
N PRO A 38 7.46 5.74 -10.64
CA PRO A 38 8.27 6.95 -10.82
C PRO A 38 8.99 7.40 -9.52
N ASN A 39 9.99 8.27 -9.65
CA ASN A 39 10.51 9.07 -8.52
C ASN A 39 9.48 10.13 -8.15
N ARG A 40 8.48 9.72 -7.38
CA ARG A 40 7.39 10.57 -6.93
C ARG A 40 6.93 10.10 -5.56
N GLY A 41 7.13 10.97 -4.58
CA GLY A 41 6.80 10.69 -3.21
C GLY A 41 5.30 10.46 -3.01
N GLY A 42 4.99 9.81 -1.89
CA GLY A 42 3.65 9.43 -1.48
C GLY A 42 3.56 9.45 0.05
N ARG A 43 2.40 9.12 0.58
CA ARG A 43 2.08 9.46 1.97
C ARG A 43 3.04 8.90 3.00
N SER A 44 3.46 9.78 3.90
CA SER A 44 4.34 9.49 5.04
C SER A 44 3.76 10.04 6.33
N LEU A 45 3.87 9.30 7.43
CA LEU A 45 3.15 9.59 8.67
C LEU A 45 4.05 10.01 9.83
N SER A 46 5.36 9.79 9.70
CA SER A 46 6.32 10.17 10.72
C SER A 46 7.65 10.57 10.09
N SER A 47 8.35 11.51 10.72
CA SER A 47 9.72 11.87 10.38
C SER A 47 10.48 12.29 11.62
N MET A 48 11.79 12.05 11.61
CA MET A 48 12.71 12.35 12.70
C MET A 48 14.08 12.73 12.14
N GLY A 49 14.69 13.76 12.71
CA GLY A 49 16.08 14.10 12.46
C GLY A 49 17.01 13.59 13.56
N SER A 50 18.31 13.63 13.27
CA SER A 50 19.36 13.37 14.25
C SER A 50 19.88 14.68 14.86
N PRO A 51 19.77 14.89 16.19
CA PRO A 51 20.36 16.06 16.84
C PRO A 51 21.90 16.06 16.76
N GLY A 52 22.51 14.88 16.72
CA GLY A 52 23.97 14.70 16.71
C GLY A 52 24.60 14.62 15.31
N ARG A 53 23.81 14.35 14.26
CA ARG A 53 24.28 14.25 12.86
C ARG A 53 23.47 15.19 11.97
N PRO A 54 23.96 16.41 11.70
CA PRO A 54 23.12 17.48 11.17
C PRO A 54 22.42 17.25 9.83
N ASN A 55 22.96 16.36 9.00
CA ASN A 55 22.43 16.04 7.68
C ASN A 55 21.62 14.74 7.65
N GLU A 56 21.44 14.07 8.79
CA GLU A 56 20.75 12.78 8.90
C GLU A 56 19.28 12.96 9.30
N TYR A 57 18.38 12.46 8.45
CA TYR A 57 16.94 12.49 8.67
C TYR A 57 16.29 11.20 8.18
N TYR A 58 15.10 10.92 8.73
CA TYR A 58 14.30 9.75 8.44
C TYR A 58 12.85 10.14 8.18
N PHE A 59 12.17 9.42 7.29
CA PHE A 59 10.71 9.42 7.23
C PHE A 59 10.15 8.00 7.07
N GLY A 60 9.00 7.75 7.68
CA GLY A 60 8.23 6.51 7.56
C GLY A 60 7.17 6.63 6.47
N ALA A 61 7.33 5.86 5.41
CA ALA A 61 6.39 5.79 4.30
C ALA A 61 5.26 4.77 4.58
N THR A 62 4.07 5.05 4.07
CA THR A 62 2.93 4.12 4.18
C THR A 62 2.99 3.05 3.09
N GLY A 63 3.17 1.80 3.52
CA GLY A 63 3.48 0.65 2.65
C GLY A 63 4.84 0.73 1.94
N GLY A 64 5.72 1.67 2.32
CA GLY A 64 6.93 2.00 1.57
C GLY A 64 8.25 1.90 2.34
N GLY A 65 8.21 1.48 3.61
CA GLY A 65 9.37 1.31 4.47
C GLY A 65 9.85 2.59 5.16
N LEU A 66 11.00 2.49 5.83
CA LEU A 66 11.72 3.65 6.38
C LEU A 66 12.74 4.14 5.34
N TRP A 67 12.77 5.44 5.13
CA TRP A 67 13.73 6.11 4.25
C TRP A 67 14.67 6.98 5.06
N LYS A 68 15.94 7.02 4.65
CA LYS A 68 17.02 7.77 5.29
C LYS A 68 17.72 8.66 4.28
N THR A 69 18.09 9.86 4.73
CA THR A 69 19.03 10.76 4.05
C THR A 69 20.20 11.05 4.98
N THR A 70 21.37 11.32 4.41
CA THR A 70 22.57 11.78 5.14
C THR A 70 23.17 13.05 4.53
N ASP A 71 22.46 13.67 3.58
CA ASP A 71 22.90 14.87 2.85
C ASP A 71 21.91 16.03 2.96
N GLY A 72 21.07 16.02 4.00
CA GLY A 72 20.11 17.08 4.28
C GLY A 72 18.83 17.02 3.45
N GLY A 73 18.45 15.83 2.96
CA GLY A 73 17.20 15.60 2.23
C GLY A 73 17.31 15.74 0.71
N ASN A 74 18.52 15.83 0.16
CA ASN A 74 18.73 15.87 -1.29
C ASN A 74 18.59 14.48 -1.91
N THR A 75 19.07 13.44 -1.21
CA THR A 75 18.89 12.04 -1.62
C THR A 75 18.36 11.18 -0.48
N TRP A 76 17.49 10.23 -0.82
CA TRP A 76 16.83 9.33 0.13
C TRP A 76 16.99 7.88 -0.31
N PHE A 77 17.25 7.00 0.66
CA PHE A 77 17.40 5.56 0.44
C PHE A 77 16.52 4.76 1.39
N PRO A 78 15.86 3.68 0.92
CA PRO A 78 15.14 2.78 1.80
C PRO A 78 16.13 2.01 2.67
N VAL A 79 15.86 1.91 3.97
CA VAL A 79 16.74 1.20 4.93
C VAL A 79 16.08 -0.05 5.54
N THR A 80 14.91 -0.42 5.05
CA THR A 80 14.11 -1.55 5.55
C THR A 80 13.83 -2.65 4.52
N ASP A 81 14.13 -2.41 3.25
CA ASP A 81 13.88 -3.38 2.17
C ASP A 81 14.61 -4.71 2.47
N GLY A 82 13.86 -5.83 2.45
CA GLY A 82 14.37 -7.17 2.76
C GLY A 82 14.73 -7.43 4.23
N LYS A 83 14.51 -6.47 5.13
CA LYS A 83 14.97 -6.56 6.54
C LYS A 83 13.84 -6.61 7.57
N ILE A 84 12.61 -6.30 7.16
CA ILE A 84 11.41 -6.33 8.01
C ILE A 84 10.24 -6.99 7.29
N THR A 85 9.20 -7.37 8.04
CA THR A 85 7.99 -8.07 7.53
C THR A 85 6.74 -7.19 7.52
N SER A 86 6.90 -5.88 7.68
CA SER A 86 5.82 -4.90 7.57
C SER A 86 6.36 -3.53 7.15
N SER A 87 6.02 -3.09 5.94
CA SER A 87 6.57 -1.84 5.38
C SER A 87 5.75 -0.58 5.61
N SER A 88 4.58 -0.63 6.22
CA SER A 88 3.89 0.62 6.60
C SER A 88 4.44 1.13 7.92
N ILE A 89 5.16 2.26 7.89
CA ILE A 89 5.84 2.81 9.06
C ILE A 89 5.10 4.07 9.55
N GLY A 90 4.40 3.96 10.67
CA GLY A 90 3.59 5.03 11.26
C GLY A 90 4.28 5.85 12.35
N ALA A 91 5.39 5.33 12.89
CA ALA A 91 6.14 6.00 13.95
C ALA A 91 7.64 5.77 13.80
N VAL A 92 8.43 6.84 13.96
CA VAL A 92 9.89 6.81 13.97
C VAL A 92 10.37 7.53 15.23
N ALA A 93 11.41 7.02 15.87
CA ALA A 93 12.12 7.71 16.95
C ALA A 93 13.63 7.44 16.84
N VAL A 94 14.43 8.50 16.96
CA VAL A 94 15.89 8.45 16.96
C VAL A 94 16.37 8.90 18.34
N ALA A 95 17.27 8.17 18.97
CA ALA A 95 17.77 8.52 20.30
C ALA A 95 18.67 9.76 20.25
N GLU A 96 18.44 10.73 21.14
CA GLU A 96 19.23 11.97 21.20
C GLU A 96 20.70 11.71 21.58
N THR A 97 20.95 10.72 22.45
CA THR A 97 22.28 10.36 22.96
C THR A 97 23.11 9.52 21.98
N ASN A 98 22.44 8.78 21.09
CA ASN A 98 23.10 7.95 20.10
C ASN A 98 22.19 7.76 18.86
N PRO A 99 22.43 8.50 17.77
CA PRO A 99 21.65 8.39 16.53
C PRO A 99 21.66 7.02 15.84
N ASP A 100 22.57 6.11 16.22
CA ASP A 100 22.52 4.72 15.71
C ASP A 100 21.36 3.93 16.29
N ILE A 101 20.80 4.37 17.42
CA ILE A 101 19.63 3.72 18.04
C ILE A 101 18.36 4.35 17.46
N VAL A 102 17.69 3.59 16.60
CA VAL A 102 16.45 3.98 15.94
C VAL A 102 15.37 2.96 16.25
N TYR A 103 14.18 3.43 16.60
CA TYR A 103 12.98 2.60 16.73
C TYR A 103 11.96 3.00 15.67
N ILE A 104 11.30 1.99 15.10
CA ILE A 104 10.17 2.18 14.18
C ILE A 104 8.97 1.37 14.64
N GLY A 105 7.78 1.94 14.44
CA GLY A 105 6.51 1.29 14.70
C GLY A 105 5.73 1.10 13.41
N GLY A 106 5.23 -0.12 13.20
CA GLY A 106 4.45 -0.47 12.03
C GLY A 106 2.99 0.00 12.10
N GLY A 107 2.37 0.09 10.93
CA GLY A 107 0.96 0.41 10.72
C GLY A 107 0.64 1.89 10.77
N GLU A 108 -0.63 2.24 10.62
CA GLU A 108 -1.08 3.63 10.43
C GLU A 108 -2.17 4.02 11.43
N THR A 109 -2.16 5.28 11.86
CA THR A 109 -3.14 5.82 12.84
C THR A 109 -3.96 7.00 12.31
N GLN A 110 -3.69 7.38 11.07
CA GLN A 110 -4.49 8.29 10.25
C GLN A 110 -5.61 7.46 9.64
N LEU A 111 -6.64 7.17 10.45
CA LEU A 111 -7.67 6.16 10.18
C LEU A 111 -8.56 6.53 8.98
N ARG A 112 -8.02 6.50 7.76
CA ARG A 112 -8.72 6.59 6.47
C ARG A 112 -9.12 5.20 5.98
N GLY A 113 -9.89 5.12 4.89
CA GLY A 113 -10.43 3.87 4.36
C GLY A 113 -9.38 2.86 3.85
N SER A 114 -8.15 3.32 3.57
CA SER A 114 -7.11 2.58 2.85
C SER A 114 -5.87 2.23 3.67
N ILE A 115 -5.88 2.44 4.99
CA ILE A 115 -4.71 2.19 5.84
C ILE A 115 -4.18 0.75 5.76
N THR A 116 -2.86 0.60 5.89
CA THR A 116 -2.17 -0.68 6.03
C THR A 116 -1.80 -0.96 7.48
N GLN A 117 -1.95 -2.21 7.89
CA GLN A 117 -1.65 -2.66 9.25
C GLN A 117 -0.18 -3.07 9.39
N GLY A 118 0.37 -2.77 10.56
CA GLY A 118 1.71 -3.10 10.99
C GLY A 118 1.82 -4.44 11.70
N ASP A 119 3.04 -4.76 12.14
CA ASP A 119 3.34 -5.95 12.94
C ASP A 119 4.17 -5.65 14.20
N GLY A 120 4.09 -4.43 14.75
CA GLY A 120 4.68 -4.07 16.04
C GLY A 120 5.86 -3.10 15.92
N VAL A 121 6.90 -3.32 16.73
CA VAL A 121 8.04 -2.39 16.86
C VAL A 121 9.34 -3.08 16.46
N TYR A 122 10.21 -2.35 15.77
CA TYR A 122 11.58 -2.74 15.46
C TYR A 122 12.59 -1.77 16.06
N ARG A 123 13.81 -2.26 16.29
CA ARG A 123 14.95 -1.49 16.75
C ARG A 123 16.17 -1.75 15.87
N SER A 124 16.89 -0.69 15.55
CA SER A 124 18.23 -0.71 14.96
C SER A 124 19.24 -0.14 15.97
N THR A 125 20.50 -0.59 15.89
CA THR A 125 21.65 -0.08 16.66
C THR A 125 22.80 0.40 15.77
N ASP A 126 22.53 0.55 14.48
CA ASP A 126 23.47 0.88 13.41
C ASP A 126 22.85 1.89 12.43
N GLY A 127 21.89 2.71 12.91
CA GLY A 127 21.32 3.79 12.14
C GLY A 127 20.44 3.34 10.96
N GLY A 128 19.93 2.10 11.01
CA GLY A 128 19.01 1.50 10.05
C GLY A 128 19.62 0.44 9.13
N GLU A 129 20.89 0.07 9.31
CA GLU A 129 21.53 -0.98 8.49
C GLU A 129 20.96 -2.36 8.81
N THR A 130 20.70 -2.68 10.08
CA THR A 130 20.03 -3.91 10.51
C THR A 130 18.88 -3.61 11.48
N TRP A 131 17.89 -4.50 11.50
CA TRP A 131 16.69 -4.36 12.30
C TRP A 131 16.39 -5.63 13.08
N ARG A 132 15.98 -5.45 14.34
CA ARG A 132 15.45 -6.52 15.18
C ARG A 132 14.01 -6.21 15.53
N HIS A 133 13.12 -7.17 15.34
CA HIS A 133 11.76 -7.10 15.87
C HIS A 133 11.80 -7.17 17.40
N VAL A 134 11.22 -6.18 18.08
CA VAL A 134 11.28 -6.04 19.54
C VAL A 134 9.90 -6.22 20.21
N GLY A 135 8.92 -6.79 19.53
CA GLY A 135 7.63 -7.17 20.12
C GLY A 135 6.44 -6.28 19.71
N LEU A 136 5.35 -6.38 20.47
CA LEU A 136 4.07 -5.70 20.20
C LEU A 136 3.41 -6.11 18.86
N ARG A 137 3.53 -7.38 18.45
CA ARG A 137 3.05 -7.87 17.14
C ARG A 137 1.57 -7.63 16.86
N GLU A 138 0.72 -7.77 17.89
CA GLU A 138 -0.73 -7.66 17.75
C GLU A 138 -1.25 -6.22 17.95
N THR A 139 -0.38 -5.21 17.91
CA THR A 139 -0.85 -3.82 17.97
C THR A 139 -1.41 -3.36 16.64
N GLN A 140 -0.94 -3.86 15.50
CA GLN A 140 -1.29 -3.44 14.12
C GLN A 140 -1.13 -1.96 13.77
N ALA A 141 -1.13 -1.02 14.72
CA ALA A 141 -0.96 0.40 14.46
C ALA A 141 -0.28 1.08 15.66
N ILE A 142 0.95 1.53 15.44
CA ILE A 142 1.72 2.32 16.39
C ILE A 142 1.61 3.81 16.03
N ALA A 143 1.16 4.63 16.98
CA ALA A 143 0.89 6.05 16.75
C ALA A 143 2.12 6.94 16.99
N ARG A 144 2.88 6.64 18.05
CA ARG A 144 4.01 7.44 18.52
C ARG A 144 5.00 6.55 19.25
N ILE A 145 6.29 6.82 19.06
CA ILE A 145 7.38 6.28 19.88
C ILE A 145 8.13 7.46 20.49
N ARG A 146 8.49 7.35 21.77
CA ARG A 146 9.31 8.33 22.49
C ARG A 146 10.41 7.61 23.24
N ILE A 147 11.63 8.06 23.04
CA ILE A 147 12.82 7.53 23.72
C ILE A 147 13.16 8.52 24.83
N HIS A 148 13.54 8.01 26.00
CA HIS A 148 13.98 8.85 27.10
C HIS A 148 15.23 9.66 26.68
N PRO A 149 15.29 10.98 26.96
CA PRO A 149 16.26 11.89 26.35
C PRO A 149 17.71 11.60 26.70
N THR A 150 17.96 10.87 27.80
CA THR A 150 19.32 10.51 28.25
C THR A 150 19.56 9.01 28.37
N ASP A 151 18.56 8.16 28.13
CA ASP A 151 18.67 6.71 28.28
C ASP A 151 17.90 5.99 27.15
N PRO A 152 18.58 5.50 26.10
CA PRO A 152 17.92 4.93 24.93
C PRO A 152 17.26 3.55 25.16
N ASP A 153 17.44 2.95 26.34
CA ASP A 153 16.79 1.69 26.70
C ASP A 153 15.42 1.90 27.36
N ILE A 154 15.13 3.12 27.81
CA ILE A 154 13.79 3.51 28.28
C ILE A 154 13.00 4.08 27.10
N VAL A 155 11.98 3.34 26.65
CA VAL A 155 11.19 3.67 25.47
C VAL A 155 9.71 3.51 25.74
N TYR A 156 8.91 4.45 25.23
CA TYR A 156 7.47 4.48 25.36
C TYR A 156 6.81 4.37 23.98
N VAL A 157 5.74 3.58 23.91
CA VAL A 157 4.99 3.30 22.67
C VAL A 157 3.52 3.58 22.89
N ALA A 158 2.93 4.44 22.06
CA ALA A 158 1.50 4.61 21.95
C ALA A 158 0.98 3.65 20.88
N ALA A 159 0.27 2.61 21.31
CA ALA A 159 -0.34 1.63 20.44
C ALA A 159 -1.84 1.90 20.34
N LEU A 160 -2.29 2.27 19.13
CA LEU A 160 -3.71 2.41 18.84
C LEU A 160 -4.40 1.06 18.96
N GLY A 161 -3.75 -0.02 18.49
CA GLY A 161 -4.36 -1.34 18.36
C GLY A 161 -4.94 -1.60 16.99
N HIS A 162 -5.71 -2.68 16.89
CA HIS A 162 -6.38 -3.11 15.67
C HIS A 162 -7.30 -1.98 15.15
N PRO A 163 -7.04 -1.42 13.96
CA PRO A 163 -7.91 -0.37 13.43
C PRO A 163 -9.34 -0.85 13.14
N TYR A 164 -9.49 -2.15 12.88
CA TYR A 164 -10.72 -2.76 12.36
C TYR A 164 -11.46 -3.65 13.35
N GLY A 165 -10.96 -3.83 14.58
CA GLY A 165 -11.55 -4.71 15.58
C GLY A 165 -11.07 -4.39 16.99
N ASP A 166 -11.71 -4.98 17.99
CA ASP A 166 -11.30 -4.82 19.39
C ASP A 166 -10.05 -5.67 19.65
N ASN A 167 -9.07 -5.16 20.43
CA ASN A 167 -7.90 -5.95 20.82
C ASN A 167 -7.31 -5.49 22.16
N GLU A 168 -6.68 -6.41 22.89
CA GLU A 168 -6.09 -6.13 24.20
C GLU A 168 -4.74 -5.41 24.12
N GLN A 169 -4.01 -5.49 22.99
CA GLN A 169 -2.74 -4.79 22.79
C GLN A 169 -2.98 -3.34 22.34
N ARG A 170 -3.59 -2.57 23.24
CA ARG A 170 -3.85 -1.13 23.12
C ARG A 170 -3.29 -0.38 24.33
N GLY A 171 -3.08 0.92 24.15
CA GLY A 171 -2.72 1.84 25.23
C GLY A 171 -1.27 2.29 25.13
N ILE A 172 -0.67 2.57 26.29
CA ILE A 172 0.74 2.98 26.39
C ILE A 172 1.57 1.84 26.95
N PHE A 173 2.65 1.53 26.24
CA PHE A 173 3.63 0.53 26.65
C PHE A 173 4.96 1.20 26.97
N ARG A 174 5.72 0.62 27.91
CA ARG A 174 7.05 1.05 28.28
C ARG A 174 8.01 -0.14 28.27
N SER A 175 9.19 0.06 27.73
CA SER A 175 10.35 -0.80 27.95
C SER A 175 11.39 -0.04 28.78
N LYS A 176 12.18 -0.77 29.57
CA LYS A 176 13.35 -0.28 30.33
C LYS A 176 14.63 -1.02 29.94
N ASP A 177 14.58 -1.80 28.86
CA ASP A 177 15.63 -2.73 28.43
C ASP A 177 15.80 -2.75 26.90
N GLY A 178 15.49 -1.62 26.25
CA GLY A 178 15.68 -1.45 24.81
C GLY A 178 14.75 -2.30 23.95
N GLY A 179 13.54 -2.57 24.45
CA GLY A 179 12.49 -3.35 23.79
C GLY A 179 12.60 -4.86 23.98
N ASN A 180 13.44 -5.37 24.89
CA ASN A 180 13.47 -6.81 25.17
C ASN A 180 12.22 -7.27 25.93
N SER A 181 11.64 -6.38 26.75
CA SER A 181 10.35 -6.57 27.40
C SER A 181 9.51 -5.29 27.36
N TRP A 182 8.18 -5.46 27.43
CA TRP A 182 7.21 -4.37 27.42
C TRP A 182 6.21 -4.51 28.57
N GLU A 183 6.00 -3.42 29.28
CA GLU A 183 4.97 -3.26 30.30
C GLU A 183 3.84 -2.39 29.76
N LYS A 184 2.59 -2.84 29.90
CA LYS A 184 1.41 -2.03 29.58
C LYS A 184 1.10 -1.12 30.77
N ILE A 185 1.43 0.17 30.64
CA ILE A 185 1.42 1.12 31.76
C ILE A 185 0.19 2.05 31.78
N LEU A 186 -0.55 2.16 30.67
CA LEU A 186 -1.83 2.88 30.62
C LEU A 186 -2.79 2.17 29.67
N TYR A 187 -3.93 1.72 30.20
CA TYR A 187 -4.96 0.98 29.46
C TYR A 187 -6.35 1.25 30.05
N LYS A 188 -7.37 1.32 29.19
CA LYS A 188 -8.76 1.55 29.61
C LYS A 188 -9.75 0.54 29.06
N SER A 189 -9.52 0.03 27.84
CA SER A 189 -10.50 -0.80 27.13
C SER A 189 -9.87 -1.42 25.87
N PRO A 190 -10.37 -2.58 25.40
CA PRO A 190 -9.92 -3.16 24.12
C PRO A 190 -10.39 -2.35 22.90
N LYS A 191 -11.12 -1.26 23.12
CA LYS A 191 -11.65 -0.33 22.11
C LYS A 191 -10.88 0.98 22.02
N ALA A 192 -9.97 1.25 22.95
CA ALA A 192 -9.27 2.53 23.07
C ALA A 192 -7.77 2.34 23.23
N GLY A 193 -7.01 2.98 22.35
CA GLY A 193 -5.55 2.86 22.33
C GLY A 193 -4.83 4.19 22.38
N GLY A 194 -3.52 4.12 22.58
CA GLY A 194 -2.66 5.30 22.63
C GLY A 194 -2.54 5.95 21.26
N VAL A 195 -2.68 7.28 21.21
CA VAL A 195 -2.52 8.06 19.97
C VAL A 195 -1.44 9.12 20.04
N ASP A 196 -1.04 9.52 21.24
CA ASP A 196 0.08 10.45 21.41
C ASP A 196 0.81 10.26 22.75
N ILE A 197 2.11 10.61 22.76
CA ILE A 197 2.98 10.66 23.94
C ILE A 197 3.91 11.88 23.82
N SER A 198 3.97 12.66 24.90
CA SER A 198 4.89 13.79 25.05
C SER A 198 5.66 13.63 26.37
N ILE A 199 7.00 13.71 26.31
CA ILE A 199 7.88 13.60 27.47
C ILE A 199 8.45 14.99 27.74
N ASP A 200 8.41 15.43 29.00
CA ASP A 200 9.13 16.63 29.42
C ASP A 200 10.64 16.37 29.35
N ARG A 201 11.33 17.08 28.47
CA ARG A 201 12.77 16.91 28.25
C ARG A 201 13.60 17.32 29.47
N THR A 202 13.11 18.24 30.29
CA THR A 202 13.80 18.73 31.50
C THR A 202 13.60 17.82 32.70
N ASN A 203 12.46 17.10 32.74
CA ASN A 203 12.18 16.09 33.74
C ASN A 203 11.44 14.89 33.10
N PRO A 204 12.17 13.89 32.57
CA PRO A 204 11.58 12.80 31.79
C PRO A 204 10.71 11.82 32.59
N LYS A 205 10.55 12.02 33.90
CA LYS A 205 9.51 11.35 34.69
C LYS A 205 8.11 11.92 34.44
N VAL A 206 8.03 13.15 33.92
CA VAL A 206 6.76 13.79 33.56
C VAL A 206 6.40 13.41 32.12
N ILE A 207 5.28 12.72 31.97
CA ILE A 207 4.82 12.18 30.69
C ILE A 207 3.34 12.53 30.52
N TYR A 208 2.99 13.01 29.34
CA TYR A 208 1.61 13.21 28.91
C TYR A 208 1.28 12.17 27.84
N ALA A 209 0.11 11.56 27.94
CA ALA A 209 -0.37 10.60 26.96
C ALA A 209 -1.86 10.82 26.68
N SER A 210 -2.29 10.45 25.47
CA SER A 210 -3.71 10.45 25.10
C SER A 210 -4.16 9.07 24.62
N LEU A 211 -5.38 8.70 25.03
CA LEU A 211 -6.08 7.53 24.53
C LEU A 211 -7.24 7.97 23.64
N TRP A 212 -7.55 7.16 22.62
CA TRP A 212 -8.64 7.41 21.69
C TRP A 212 -9.46 6.14 21.47
N GLN A 213 -10.77 6.22 21.74
CA GLN A 213 -11.70 5.15 21.40
C GLN A 213 -12.20 5.33 19.97
N VAL A 214 -11.83 4.39 19.11
CA VAL A 214 -12.16 4.44 17.67
C VAL A 214 -12.15 3.04 17.06
N TYR A 215 -12.95 2.87 16.02
CA TYR A 215 -12.80 1.76 15.09
C TYR A 215 -13.16 2.18 13.67
N ARG A 216 -12.71 1.39 12.70
CA ARG A 216 -13.10 1.52 11.30
C ARG A 216 -13.62 0.19 10.75
N ARG A 217 -14.50 0.28 9.77
CA ARG A 217 -14.97 -0.78 8.87
C ARG A 217 -14.97 -0.19 7.45
N ALA A 218 -15.20 -1.01 6.43
CA ALA A 218 -15.28 -0.52 5.05
C ALA A 218 -16.33 0.61 4.89
N TRP A 219 -17.47 0.47 5.56
CA TRP A 219 -18.62 1.38 5.46
C TRP A 219 -18.76 2.38 6.62
N LYS A 220 -17.89 2.32 7.63
CA LYS A 220 -18.09 3.11 8.86
C LYS A 220 -16.80 3.38 9.61
N MET A 221 -16.54 4.63 9.90
CA MET A 221 -15.67 5.06 11.00
C MET A 221 -16.55 5.50 12.17
N TRP A 222 -16.10 5.24 13.39
CA TRP A 222 -16.76 5.76 14.58
C TRP A 222 -15.72 6.12 15.64
N GLY A 223 -15.73 7.38 16.08
CA GLY A 223 -14.92 7.89 17.18
C GLY A 223 -15.72 8.73 18.18
N GLY A 224 -15.07 9.06 19.30
CA GLY A 224 -15.65 9.92 20.36
C GLY A 224 -16.21 9.16 21.56
N GLY A 225 -15.72 7.94 21.84
CA GLY A 225 -16.21 7.11 22.94
C GLY A 225 -15.69 7.51 24.33
N PRO A 226 -16.29 6.97 25.41
CA PRO A 226 -16.00 7.36 26.81
C PRO A 226 -14.60 6.99 27.30
N PHE A 227 -13.85 6.17 26.57
CA PHE A 227 -12.48 5.79 26.94
C PHE A 227 -11.39 6.66 26.29
N SER A 228 -11.79 7.73 25.58
CA SER A 228 -10.85 8.76 25.13
C SER A 228 -10.48 9.71 26.28
N GLY A 229 -9.25 10.21 26.32
CA GLY A 229 -8.84 11.15 27.36
C GLY A 229 -7.36 11.50 27.37
N ILE A 230 -7.00 12.44 28.24
CA ILE A 230 -5.63 12.91 28.49
C ILE A 230 -5.19 12.44 29.87
N TYR A 231 -3.96 11.96 29.96
CA TYR A 231 -3.37 11.45 31.20
C TYR A 231 -1.98 12.04 31.40
N LYS A 232 -1.61 12.27 32.66
CA LYS A 232 -0.29 12.71 33.08
C LYS A 232 0.29 11.76 34.12
N SER A 233 1.54 11.37 33.91
CA SER A 233 2.39 10.73 34.91
C SER A 233 3.47 11.70 35.38
N THR A 234 3.94 11.52 36.61
CA THR A 234 5.08 12.26 37.19
C THR A 234 6.16 11.33 37.77
N ASP A 235 6.01 10.02 37.55
CA ASP A 235 6.87 8.95 38.04
C ASP A 235 7.36 8.03 36.92
N GLY A 236 7.39 8.52 35.67
CA GLY A 236 7.89 7.78 34.52
C GLY A 236 6.91 6.73 33.99
N GLY A 237 5.63 6.86 34.32
CA GLY A 237 4.54 6.03 33.81
C GLY A 237 4.03 4.96 34.78
N ASP A 238 4.51 4.92 36.02
CA ASP A 238 4.05 3.94 37.03
C ASP A 238 2.64 4.27 37.52
N THR A 239 2.32 5.56 37.66
CA THR A 239 0.97 6.04 37.97
C THR A 239 0.52 7.17 37.03
N TRP A 240 -0.79 7.30 36.85
CA TRP A 240 -1.41 8.24 35.93
C TRP A 240 -2.57 9.00 36.58
N THR A 241 -2.57 10.31 36.40
CA THR A 241 -3.69 11.21 36.72
C THR A 241 -4.43 11.57 35.44
N GLU A 242 -5.73 11.42 35.42
CA GLU A 242 -6.56 11.85 34.28
C GLU A 242 -6.76 13.37 34.31
N LEU A 243 -6.52 14.03 33.17
CA LEU A 243 -6.65 15.48 33.00
C LEU A 243 -7.90 15.89 32.21
N THR A 244 -8.61 14.93 31.60
CA THR A 244 -9.74 15.17 30.68
C THR A 244 -10.85 16.03 31.28
N LYS A 245 -11.01 16.01 32.61
CA LYS A 245 -12.08 16.70 33.34
C LYS A 245 -11.60 17.91 34.15
N ASN A 246 -10.34 18.32 33.95
CA ASN A 246 -9.81 19.46 34.67
C ASN A 246 -10.48 20.77 34.21
N PRO A 247 -10.51 21.82 35.07
CA PRO A 247 -11.11 23.10 34.72
C PRO A 247 -10.63 23.64 33.37
N GLY A 248 -11.58 24.05 32.53
CA GLY A 248 -11.32 24.61 31.20
C GLY A 248 -11.32 23.61 30.05
N MET A 249 -11.24 22.30 30.32
CA MET A 249 -11.43 21.26 29.29
C MET A 249 -12.92 21.13 28.91
N PRO A 250 -13.24 20.71 27.67
CA PRO A 250 -14.61 20.51 27.23
C PRO A 250 -15.27 19.30 27.94
N GLU A 251 -16.57 19.37 28.18
CA GLU A 251 -17.31 18.31 28.89
C GLU A 251 -17.37 16.98 28.12
N GLY A 252 -17.22 17.02 26.79
CA GLY A 252 -17.23 15.88 25.89
C GLY A 252 -18.49 15.81 25.00
N PRO A 253 -18.63 14.78 24.16
CA PRO A 253 -17.70 13.65 23.95
C PRO A 253 -16.30 14.09 23.47
N ILE A 254 -15.28 13.30 23.80
CA ILE A 254 -13.87 13.55 23.49
C ILE A 254 -13.36 12.56 22.45
N GLY A 255 -12.71 13.08 21.40
CA GLY A 255 -12.17 12.32 20.28
C GLY A 255 -10.64 12.21 20.31
N LYS A 256 -10.00 12.30 19.14
CA LYS A 256 -8.54 12.24 19.04
C LYS A 256 -7.90 13.49 19.66
N ILE A 257 -6.74 13.31 20.30
CA ILE A 257 -6.02 14.39 20.99
C ILE A 257 -4.53 14.30 20.68
N GLY A 258 -3.94 15.41 20.23
CA GLY A 258 -2.49 15.60 20.18
C GLY A 258 -2.00 16.48 21.32
N MET A 259 -0.79 16.23 21.79
CA MET A 259 -0.21 16.86 22.98
C MET A 259 1.23 17.31 22.74
N ALA A 260 1.58 18.49 23.25
CA ALA A 260 2.96 18.96 23.30
C ALA A 260 3.24 19.66 24.64
N VAL A 261 4.18 19.13 25.43
CA VAL A 261 4.82 19.89 26.51
C VAL A 261 5.93 20.76 25.90
N SER A 262 6.03 22.01 26.33
CA SER A 262 7.07 22.93 25.84
C SER A 262 8.44 22.53 26.40
N PRO A 263 9.46 22.30 25.55
CA PRO A 263 10.83 22.12 26.03
C PRO A 263 11.42 23.39 26.65
N ALA A 264 10.89 24.58 26.31
CA ALA A 264 11.31 25.86 26.85
C ALA A 264 10.68 26.18 28.22
N ASP A 265 9.55 25.55 28.58
CA ASP A 265 8.89 25.68 29.88
C ASP A 265 8.00 24.47 30.19
N ALA A 266 8.44 23.62 31.13
CA ALA A 266 7.74 22.39 31.52
C ALA A 266 6.30 22.59 32.06
N ASN A 267 5.91 23.81 32.46
CA ASN A 267 4.53 24.09 32.86
C ASN A 267 3.60 24.38 31.67
N ARG A 268 4.18 24.77 30.52
CA ARG A 268 3.42 25.08 29.30
C ARG A 268 3.12 23.79 28.55
N VAL A 269 1.83 23.49 28.38
CA VAL A 269 1.35 22.33 27.64
C VAL A 269 0.25 22.74 26.69
N TRP A 270 0.32 22.27 25.44
CA TRP A 270 -0.77 22.40 24.48
C TRP A 270 -1.44 21.06 24.21
N ALA A 271 -2.75 21.10 24.01
CA ALA A 271 -3.57 19.99 23.58
C ALA A 271 -4.44 20.44 22.40
N ILE A 272 -4.39 19.72 21.27
CA ILE A 272 -5.37 19.90 20.19
C ILE A 272 -6.44 18.81 20.35
N VAL A 273 -7.65 19.21 20.70
CA VAL A 273 -8.71 18.32 21.20
C VAL A 273 -9.89 18.27 20.23
N GLU A 274 -10.21 17.08 19.74
CA GLU A 274 -11.50 16.82 19.09
C GLU A 274 -12.63 16.76 20.13
N ALA A 275 -13.53 17.73 20.07
CA ALA A 275 -14.76 17.81 20.85
C ALA A 275 -15.74 18.76 20.14
N PRO A 276 -17.04 18.78 20.52
CA PRO A 276 -17.97 19.82 20.03
C PRO A 276 -17.39 21.22 20.26
N GLU A 277 -16.98 21.51 21.49
CA GLU A 277 -16.23 22.71 21.89
C GLU A 277 -14.71 22.50 21.83
N GLY A 278 -14.25 21.79 20.80
CA GLY A 278 -12.83 21.47 20.59
C GLY A 278 -11.99 22.64 20.05
N GLY A 279 -10.69 22.38 19.89
CA GLY A 279 -9.71 23.39 19.47
C GLY A 279 -8.35 23.16 20.09
N VAL A 280 -7.54 24.21 20.14
CA VAL A 280 -6.27 24.23 20.87
C VAL A 280 -6.54 24.72 22.28
N PHE A 281 -6.10 23.93 23.25
CA PHE A 281 -6.12 24.23 24.66
C PHE A 281 -4.70 24.40 25.14
N ARG A 282 -4.47 25.40 25.98
CA ARG A 282 -3.20 25.68 26.63
C ARG A 282 -3.33 25.55 28.13
N SER A 283 -2.32 24.99 28.77
CA SER A 283 -2.13 25.03 30.21
C SER A 283 -0.81 25.70 30.54
N ASP A 284 -0.80 26.52 31.59
CA ASP A 284 0.37 27.20 32.14
C ASP A 284 0.77 26.66 33.52
N ASP A 285 0.13 25.58 33.98
CA ASP A 285 0.34 24.96 35.30
C ASP A 285 0.55 23.44 35.21
N GLY A 286 1.00 22.97 34.05
CA GLY A 286 1.30 21.58 33.79
C GLY A 286 0.05 20.69 33.68
N GLY A 287 -1.09 21.25 33.29
CA GLY A 287 -2.33 20.55 32.98
C GLY A 287 -3.38 20.53 34.11
N LYS A 288 -3.21 21.31 35.18
CA LYS A 288 -4.18 21.42 36.28
C LYS A 288 -5.38 22.27 35.88
N SER A 289 -5.17 23.31 35.07
CA SER A 289 -6.20 24.10 34.43
C SER A 289 -5.85 24.40 32.97
N TRP A 290 -6.89 24.64 32.16
CA TRP A 290 -6.77 24.83 30.72
C TRP A 290 -7.53 26.08 30.25
N GLU A 291 -7.04 26.67 29.17
CA GLU A 291 -7.69 27.75 28.44
C GLU A 291 -7.83 27.32 26.98
N ARG A 292 -9.04 27.46 26.39
CA ARG A 292 -9.24 27.24 24.95
C ARG A 292 -8.74 28.48 24.21
N THR A 293 -7.51 28.42 23.70
CA THR A 293 -6.84 29.57 23.09
C THR A 293 -7.25 29.79 21.63
N ASN A 294 -7.64 28.74 20.91
CA ASN A 294 -8.06 28.84 19.52
C ASN A 294 -9.09 27.75 19.16
N ASP A 295 -10.07 28.09 18.33
CA ASP A 295 -11.10 27.18 17.86
C ASP A 295 -11.29 27.17 16.33
N ASP A 296 -10.34 27.71 15.60
CA ASP A 296 -10.41 27.90 14.16
C ASP A 296 -10.65 26.58 13.43
N ARG A 297 -11.55 26.61 12.45
CA ARG A 297 -11.86 25.45 11.63
C ARG A 297 -10.64 24.94 10.83
N LYS A 298 -9.69 25.81 10.45
CA LYS A 298 -8.51 25.45 9.63
C LYS A 298 -7.57 24.45 10.29
N ILE A 299 -7.53 24.42 11.64
CA ILE A 299 -6.72 23.46 12.41
C ILE A 299 -7.54 22.28 12.95
N ARG A 300 -8.86 22.29 12.77
CA ARG A 300 -9.83 21.30 13.28
C ARG A 300 -10.47 20.42 12.19
N GLN A 301 -9.93 20.44 10.97
CA GLN A 301 -10.47 19.59 9.90
C GLN A 301 -10.09 18.14 10.15
N ARG A 302 -10.99 17.18 9.88
CA ARG A 302 -10.72 15.73 9.84
C ARG A 302 -9.86 15.23 11.02
N HIS A 303 -10.32 15.41 12.27
CA HIS A 303 -9.52 15.08 13.46
C HIS A 303 -9.00 13.62 13.50
N PHE A 304 -9.75 12.67 12.96
CA PHE A 304 -9.31 11.28 12.85
C PHE A 304 -8.04 11.11 11.97
N TYR A 305 -7.84 12.03 11.02
CA TYR A 305 -6.73 12.08 10.08
C TYR A 305 -5.62 13.05 10.55
N TYR A 306 -5.95 14.18 11.17
CA TYR A 306 -4.94 15.09 11.78
C TYR A 306 -5.29 15.37 13.22
N SER A 307 -4.31 15.50 14.11
CA SER A 307 -4.47 16.14 15.43
C SER A 307 -3.07 16.25 16.03
N ARG A 308 -2.09 16.74 15.26
CA ARG A 308 -0.71 16.89 15.75
C ARG A 308 -0.41 18.34 16.04
N ILE A 309 0.19 18.57 17.19
CA ILE A 309 0.70 19.86 17.64
C ILE A 309 2.14 19.67 18.12
N VAL A 310 3.02 20.61 17.80
CA VAL A 310 4.46 20.52 18.09
C VAL A 310 4.94 21.85 18.66
N ALA A 311 5.59 21.82 19.82
CA ALA A 311 6.14 23.00 20.46
C ALA A 311 7.52 23.33 19.88
N ASP A 312 7.84 24.62 19.77
CA ASP A 312 9.21 25.06 19.51
C ASP A 312 10.12 24.70 20.70
N PRO A 313 11.35 24.20 20.46
CA PRO A 313 12.20 23.76 21.57
C PRO A 313 12.82 24.91 22.36
N TRP A 314 12.87 26.14 21.82
CA TRP A 314 13.56 27.29 22.41
C TRP A 314 12.63 28.44 22.80
N ASP A 315 11.45 28.54 22.19
CA ASP A 315 10.46 29.57 22.49
C ASP A 315 9.17 28.98 23.07
N ARG A 316 8.85 29.38 24.31
CA ARG A 316 7.65 28.92 25.02
C ARG A 316 6.32 29.42 24.42
N GLU A 317 6.35 30.44 23.57
CA GLU A 317 5.14 30.98 22.93
C GLU A 317 4.92 30.42 21.52
N THR A 318 5.91 29.74 20.94
CA THR A 318 5.81 29.21 19.58
C THR A 318 5.29 27.77 19.55
N VAL A 319 4.24 27.53 18.76
CA VAL A 319 3.64 26.21 18.57
C VAL A 319 3.12 26.02 17.14
N TYR A 320 3.24 24.80 16.63
CA TYR A 320 2.90 24.42 15.26
C TYR A 320 1.71 23.48 15.26
N ALA A 321 0.70 23.74 14.43
CA ALA A 321 -0.47 22.89 14.23
C ALA A 321 -0.45 22.27 12.84
N LEU A 322 -0.51 20.94 12.79
CA LEU A 322 -0.47 20.16 11.57
C LEU A 322 -1.89 19.76 11.16
N ASN A 323 -2.30 20.17 9.97
CA ASN A 323 -3.58 19.81 9.36
C ASN A 323 -3.39 19.69 7.83
N THR A 324 -4.43 19.93 7.01
CA THR A 324 -4.31 20.02 5.53
C THR A 324 -3.17 20.98 5.10
N ARG A 325 -2.89 22.00 5.93
CA ARG A 325 -1.72 22.90 5.83
C ARG A 325 -0.93 22.90 7.16
N LEU A 326 0.32 23.37 7.12
CA LEU A 326 1.14 23.61 8.30
C LEU A 326 0.92 25.03 8.81
N TYR A 327 0.51 25.18 10.08
CA TYR A 327 0.30 26.48 10.70
C TYR A 327 1.24 26.69 11.88
N LYS A 328 1.63 27.95 12.11
CA LYS A 328 2.47 28.39 13.22
C LYS A 328 1.77 29.49 14.01
N SER A 329 1.85 29.40 15.33
CA SER A 329 1.52 30.44 16.29
C SER A 329 2.79 30.87 17.03
N THR A 330 2.89 32.15 17.40
CA THR A 330 3.98 32.73 18.19
C THR A 330 3.45 33.51 19.40
N ASP A 331 2.19 33.27 19.77
CA ASP A 331 1.48 33.95 20.86
C ASP A 331 0.84 32.95 21.85
N GLY A 332 1.45 31.76 21.94
CA GLY A 332 1.02 30.70 22.83
C GLY A 332 -0.16 29.90 22.31
N GLY A 333 -0.41 29.89 20.99
CA GLY A 333 -1.50 29.13 20.37
C GLY A 333 -2.83 29.90 20.29
N VAL A 334 -2.80 31.23 20.35
CA VAL A 334 -4.00 32.08 20.23
C VAL A 334 -4.31 32.34 18.76
N THR A 335 -3.33 32.76 17.97
CA THR A 335 -3.47 32.99 16.52
C THR A 335 -2.60 32.04 15.69
N PHE A 336 -3.15 31.53 14.59
CA PHE A 336 -2.47 30.64 13.64
C PHE A 336 -2.48 31.24 12.22
N ASP A 337 -2.07 32.49 12.10
CA ASP A 337 -2.13 33.24 10.83
C ASP A 337 -0.89 33.07 9.96
N THR A 338 0.18 32.47 10.51
CA THR A 338 1.34 32.07 9.72
C THR A 338 1.12 30.67 9.16
N GLN A 339 0.91 30.58 7.85
CA GLN A 339 0.94 29.31 7.12
C GLN A 339 2.34 29.06 6.55
N ILE A 340 2.92 27.90 6.87
CA ILE A 340 4.20 27.46 6.29
C ILE A 340 3.90 26.66 5.03
N SER A 341 4.53 27.02 3.92
CA SER A 341 4.36 26.34 2.64
C SER A 341 5.32 25.16 2.53
N THR A 342 4.78 23.94 2.61
CA THR A 342 5.50 22.69 2.36
C THR A 342 5.29 22.24 0.90
N PRO A 343 6.12 21.30 0.37
CA PRO A 343 6.00 20.84 -1.02
C PRO A 343 4.68 20.15 -1.35
N HIS A 344 3.99 19.61 -0.33
CA HIS A 344 2.72 18.91 -0.47
C HIS A 344 1.78 19.20 0.71
N GLY A 345 0.46 19.07 0.49
CA GLY A 345 -0.56 19.19 1.53
C GLY A 345 -0.59 18.00 2.51
N ASP A 346 -1.49 18.10 3.50
CA ASP A 346 -1.80 17.03 4.46
C ASP A 346 -0.62 16.65 5.37
N GLN A 347 -0.39 17.48 6.40
CA GLN A 347 0.77 17.38 7.27
C GLN A 347 0.52 16.39 8.41
N HIS A 348 1.38 15.37 8.53
CA HIS A 348 1.20 14.28 9.51
C HIS A 348 2.21 14.30 10.65
N ASP A 349 3.44 14.73 10.39
CA ASP A 349 4.46 14.87 11.44
C ASP A 349 5.42 16.02 11.16
N LEU A 350 6.02 16.50 12.24
CA LEU A 350 7.03 17.54 12.23
C LEU A 350 8.02 17.25 13.35
N TRP A 351 9.29 17.18 12.99
CA TRP A 351 10.40 17.21 13.93
C TRP A 351 11.13 18.54 13.78
N ILE A 352 11.48 19.13 14.91
CA ILE A 352 12.27 20.36 15.02
C ILE A 352 13.50 20.01 15.85
N ASP A 353 14.69 20.33 15.36
CA ASP A 353 15.92 19.99 16.08
C ASP A 353 15.95 20.71 17.44
N PRO A 354 16.07 19.96 18.55
CA PRO A 354 16.16 20.57 19.88
C PRO A 354 17.38 21.48 20.07
N ASN A 355 18.40 21.37 19.23
CA ASN A 355 19.64 22.13 19.27
C ASN A 355 19.73 23.22 18.18
N ASP A 356 18.78 23.26 17.24
CA ASP A 356 18.68 24.31 16.21
C ASP A 356 17.28 24.33 15.56
N PRO A 357 16.35 25.19 16.03
CA PRO A 357 14.98 25.23 15.52
C PRO A 357 14.85 25.52 14.01
N LYS A 358 15.92 25.95 13.33
CA LYS A 358 15.93 26.12 11.87
C LYS A 358 15.95 24.79 11.13
N ARG A 359 16.42 23.72 11.77
CA ARG A 359 16.45 22.37 11.20
C ARG A 359 15.15 21.66 11.51
N MET A 360 14.44 21.30 10.45
CA MET A 360 13.14 20.67 10.53
C MET A 360 13.05 19.53 9.52
N THR A 361 12.27 18.51 9.84
CA THR A 361 11.78 17.55 8.84
C THR A 361 10.28 17.39 9.01
N ASN A 362 9.58 17.31 7.89
CA ASN A 362 8.14 17.18 7.82
C ASN A 362 7.76 15.93 7.03
N SER A 363 6.68 15.27 7.46
CA SER A 363 6.03 14.21 6.71
C SER A 363 4.62 14.62 6.32
N ASN A 364 4.27 14.39 5.06
CA ASN A 364 2.98 14.72 4.50
C ASN A 364 2.54 13.69 3.43
N ASP A 365 1.41 13.93 2.75
CA ASP A 365 0.87 12.99 1.74
C ASP A 365 1.76 12.87 0.48
N GLY A 366 2.77 13.74 0.32
CA GLY A 366 3.81 13.66 -0.70
C GLY A 366 5.13 13.03 -0.22
N GLY A 367 5.30 12.79 1.08
CA GLY A 367 6.47 12.11 1.65
C GLY A 367 7.24 12.92 2.71
N GLY A 368 8.50 12.57 2.98
CA GLY A 368 9.43 13.34 3.82
C GLY A 368 10.14 14.49 3.09
N ASN A 369 10.31 15.62 3.77
CA ASN A 369 11.05 16.79 3.26
C ASN A 369 11.78 17.51 4.41
N VAL A 370 12.92 18.14 4.10
CA VAL A 370 13.81 18.77 5.09
C VAL A 370 13.87 20.28 4.87
N SER A 371 13.93 21.04 5.96
CA SER A 371 14.26 22.46 5.98
C SER A 371 15.45 22.71 6.89
N ILE A 372 16.32 23.63 6.48
CA ILE A 372 17.48 24.10 7.27
C ILE A 372 17.39 25.60 7.58
N ASN A 373 16.24 26.22 7.27
CA ASN A 373 15.98 27.65 7.44
C ASN A 373 14.62 27.91 8.11
N GLY A 374 14.16 26.99 8.97
CA GLY A 374 12.97 27.18 9.80
C GLY A 374 11.66 27.13 9.02
N GLY A 375 11.63 26.40 7.90
CA GLY A 375 10.45 26.19 7.07
C GLY A 375 10.25 27.23 5.97
N GLU A 376 11.20 28.14 5.72
CA GLU A 376 11.15 29.08 4.59
C GLU A 376 11.23 28.35 3.25
N THR A 377 12.09 27.32 3.16
CA THR A 377 12.17 26.42 2.00
C THR A 377 12.34 24.97 2.44
N TRP A 378 11.94 24.04 1.57
CA TRP A 378 11.96 22.59 1.81
C TRP A 378 12.56 21.86 0.60
N THR A 379 13.21 20.71 0.86
CA THR A 379 13.70 19.81 -0.20
C THR A 379 12.56 19.18 -1.00
N GLU A 380 12.88 18.71 -2.21
CA GLU A 380 11.94 17.98 -3.07
C GLU A 380 11.60 16.59 -2.52
N GLN A 381 10.58 15.95 -3.11
CA GLN A 381 10.02 14.66 -2.67
C GLN A 381 10.13 13.61 -3.79
N ASP A 382 11.34 13.48 -4.34
CA ASP A 382 11.65 12.70 -5.54
C ASP A 382 12.20 11.30 -5.19
N TYR A 383 11.34 10.43 -4.69
CA TYR A 383 11.66 9.02 -4.37
C TYR A 383 10.46 8.12 -4.63
N ILE A 384 10.70 6.82 -4.78
CA ILE A 384 9.69 5.85 -5.23
C ILE A 384 8.84 5.35 -4.05
N THR A 385 7.96 6.21 -3.53
CA THR A 385 6.96 5.85 -2.52
C THR A 385 5.53 6.04 -2.99
N THR A 386 5.32 6.06 -4.32
CA THR A 386 4.02 6.17 -4.96
C THR A 386 3.06 5.06 -4.50
N GLN A 387 1.83 5.43 -4.18
CA GLN A 387 0.79 4.54 -3.67
C GLN A 387 -0.32 4.33 -4.70
N LEU A 388 -0.28 3.20 -5.37
CA LEU A 388 -1.15 2.90 -6.51
C LEU A 388 -2.36 2.09 -6.05
N TYR A 389 -3.56 2.55 -6.43
CA TYR A 389 -4.80 1.82 -6.13
C TYR A 389 -5.02 0.63 -7.05
N HIS A 390 -4.72 0.81 -8.34
CA HIS A 390 -4.91 -0.15 -9.43
C HIS A 390 -3.80 0.04 -10.46
N VAL A 391 -3.53 -0.98 -11.28
CA VAL A 391 -2.54 -0.91 -12.36
C VAL A 391 -3.15 -1.30 -13.70
N ASN A 392 -2.81 -0.54 -14.73
CA ASN A 392 -3.18 -0.79 -16.12
C ASN A 392 -1.92 -0.76 -17.00
N VAL A 393 -1.94 -1.52 -18.08
CA VAL A 393 -0.87 -1.59 -19.08
C VAL A 393 -1.43 -1.19 -20.43
N THR A 394 -0.74 -0.31 -21.14
CA THR A 394 -1.23 0.19 -22.42
C THR A 394 -0.95 -0.77 -23.59
N ASN A 395 -1.56 -0.48 -24.73
CA ASN A 395 -1.29 -1.11 -26.02
C ASN A 395 -0.24 -0.33 -26.86
N ASP A 396 0.40 0.69 -26.29
CA ASP A 396 1.57 1.32 -26.91
C ASP A 396 2.71 0.29 -27.05
N PHE A 397 3.67 0.55 -27.95
CA PHE A 397 4.90 -0.25 -28.06
C PHE A 397 6.14 0.65 -28.01
N PRO A 398 7.05 0.47 -27.02
CA PRO A 398 6.86 -0.31 -25.79
C PRO A 398 5.63 0.15 -24.99
N TYR A 399 5.03 -0.75 -24.22
CA TYR A 399 3.84 -0.41 -23.44
C TYR A 399 4.18 0.50 -22.26
N HIS A 400 3.20 1.24 -21.76
CA HIS A 400 3.33 2.06 -20.57
C HIS A 400 2.54 1.42 -19.41
N VAL A 401 3.01 1.64 -18.19
CA VAL A 401 2.35 1.21 -16.97
C VAL A 401 1.72 2.42 -16.31
N CYS A 402 0.41 2.34 -16.06
CA CYS A 402 -0.42 3.43 -15.57
C CYS A 402 -1.12 3.06 -14.26
N GLY A 403 -1.32 4.04 -13.38
CA GLY A 403 -2.14 3.87 -12.18
C GLY A 403 -2.53 5.20 -11.54
N ALA A 404 -3.60 5.19 -10.74
CA ALA A 404 -4.01 6.34 -9.94
C ALA A 404 -3.23 6.34 -8.62
N GLN A 405 -2.48 7.42 -8.37
CA GLN A 405 -1.71 7.59 -7.15
C GLN A 405 -2.52 8.34 -6.09
N GLN A 406 -2.58 7.78 -4.89
CA GLN A 406 -3.21 8.44 -3.73
C GLN A 406 -2.64 9.85 -3.48
N ASP A 407 -3.55 10.78 -3.17
CA ASP A 407 -3.28 12.18 -2.84
C ASP A 407 -2.55 12.95 -3.96
N ASN A 408 -2.58 12.44 -5.20
CA ASN A 408 -1.91 13.02 -6.35
C ASN A 408 -2.70 12.84 -7.67
N SER A 409 -2.05 12.88 -8.83
CA SER A 409 -2.70 12.58 -10.12
C SER A 409 -2.58 11.11 -10.50
N THR A 410 -3.29 10.70 -11.57
CA THR A 410 -2.88 9.53 -12.35
C THR A 410 -1.45 9.67 -12.87
N VAL A 411 -0.78 8.53 -13.05
CA VAL A 411 0.61 8.48 -13.48
C VAL A 411 0.87 7.30 -14.41
N CYS A 412 1.52 7.56 -15.53
CA CYS A 412 1.94 6.58 -16.53
C CYS A 412 3.44 6.68 -16.80
N VAL A 413 4.14 5.55 -16.80
CA VAL A 413 5.59 5.44 -17.04
C VAL A 413 5.91 4.39 -18.13
N PRO A 414 7.00 4.54 -18.90
CA PRO A 414 7.42 3.52 -19.87
C PRO A 414 7.85 2.20 -19.20
N SER A 415 7.46 1.05 -19.77
CA SER A 415 7.83 -0.29 -19.28
C SER A 415 9.35 -0.56 -19.32
N ASP A 416 10.05 -0.08 -20.35
CA ASP A 416 11.51 -0.20 -20.47
C ASP A 416 12.29 0.64 -19.44
N GLY A 417 11.59 1.39 -18.59
CA GLY A 417 12.16 2.13 -17.48
C GLY A 417 12.73 3.50 -17.85
N TRP A 418 13.49 4.06 -16.91
CA TRP A 418 13.75 5.49 -16.78
C TRP A 418 14.43 6.18 -17.97
N ASN A 419 15.25 5.52 -18.78
CA ASN A 419 16.09 6.22 -19.77
C ASN A 419 15.34 6.80 -21.00
N ASN A 420 14.04 6.53 -21.14
CA ASN A 420 13.20 7.01 -22.27
C ASN A 420 12.28 8.16 -21.83
N MET A 421 12.86 9.19 -21.21
CA MET A 421 12.15 10.38 -20.73
C MET A 421 11.33 11.04 -21.85
N GLN A 422 10.11 11.49 -21.52
CA GLN A 422 9.38 12.36 -22.41
C GLN A 422 9.85 13.80 -22.18
N ALA A 423 10.37 14.45 -23.21
CA ALA A 423 10.90 15.82 -23.17
C ALA A 423 9.89 16.90 -22.69
N ARG A 424 8.64 16.53 -22.38
CA ARG A 424 7.55 17.42 -21.97
C ARG A 424 6.71 16.91 -20.77
N GLY A 425 7.12 15.86 -20.06
CA GLY A 425 6.43 15.43 -18.83
C GLY A 425 6.66 16.40 -17.65
N PRO A 426 5.73 16.51 -16.69
CA PRO A 426 5.97 17.18 -15.41
C PRO A 426 7.13 16.52 -14.63
N ASN A 427 7.70 17.25 -13.66
CA ASN A 427 8.80 16.81 -12.77
C ASN A 427 9.91 16.10 -13.53
N HIS A 428 10.75 16.88 -14.21
CA HIS A 428 11.88 16.40 -15.02
C HIS A 428 11.52 15.54 -16.26
N GLY A 429 10.26 15.18 -16.53
CA GLY A 429 9.85 14.52 -17.80
C GLY A 429 9.62 13.01 -17.75
N TRP A 430 9.49 12.42 -16.55
CA TRP A 430 9.52 10.97 -16.37
C TRP A 430 8.16 10.26 -16.44
N TYR A 431 7.05 10.99 -16.45
CA TYR A 431 5.70 10.43 -16.49
C TYR A 431 4.69 11.40 -17.10
N TYR A 432 3.46 10.91 -17.35
CA TYR A 432 2.30 11.75 -17.72
C TYR A 432 1.02 11.28 -17.00
N SER A 433 -0.01 12.13 -16.95
CA SER A 433 -1.33 11.81 -16.42
C SER A 433 -2.28 11.27 -17.50
N ALA A 434 -3.18 10.35 -17.15
CA ALA A 434 -4.14 9.72 -18.06
C ALA A 434 -5.61 10.17 -17.86
N GLY A 435 -5.82 11.41 -17.39
CA GLY A 435 -7.13 11.88 -16.94
C GLY A 435 -7.43 11.48 -15.49
N GLY A 436 -8.70 11.58 -15.09
CA GLY A 436 -9.17 11.19 -13.76
C GLY A 436 -8.54 12.02 -12.65
N GLY A 437 -8.20 11.38 -11.53
CA GLY A 437 -7.48 12.02 -10.42
C GLY A 437 -6.71 11.04 -9.53
N GLU A 438 -6.82 11.20 -8.21
CA GLU A 438 -5.95 10.54 -7.21
C GLU A 438 -6.35 9.10 -6.87
N SER A 439 -7.50 8.66 -7.35
CA SER A 439 -8.10 7.38 -6.99
C SER A 439 -8.73 6.73 -8.21
N GLY A 440 -8.87 5.41 -8.18
CA GLY A 440 -9.69 4.70 -9.16
C GLY A 440 -8.93 3.95 -10.24
N TYR A 441 -9.71 3.45 -11.20
CA TYR A 441 -9.25 2.68 -12.35
C TYR A 441 -8.80 3.61 -13.48
N ILE A 442 -7.91 3.09 -14.31
CA ILE A 442 -7.52 3.68 -15.60
C ILE A 442 -7.66 2.57 -16.63
N THR A 443 -8.20 2.90 -17.80
CA THR A 443 -8.16 2.03 -18.97
C THR A 443 -7.90 2.85 -20.24
N GLN A 444 -7.21 2.25 -21.20
CA GLN A 444 -6.99 2.83 -22.53
C GLN A 444 -8.06 2.28 -23.47
N HIS A 445 -8.51 3.10 -24.44
CA HIS A 445 -9.37 2.61 -25.50
C HIS A 445 -8.64 1.47 -26.26
N PRO A 446 -9.28 0.31 -26.54
CA PRO A 446 -8.57 -0.85 -27.10
C PRO A 446 -7.86 -0.59 -28.43
N SER A 447 -8.49 0.19 -29.33
CA SER A 447 -7.98 0.54 -30.66
C SER A 447 -7.54 2.00 -30.85
N LYS A 448 -7.77 2.92 -29.90
CA LYS A 448 -7.44 4.35 -30.00
C LYS A 448 -6.41 4.73 -28.92
N LEU A 449 -5.13 4.54 -29.21
CA LEU A 449 -4.05 4.58 -28.20
C LEU A 449 -3.92 5.91 -27.42
N ASP A 450 -4.33 7.04 -27.99
CA ASP A 450 -4.28 8.32 -27.26
C ASP A 450 -5.51 8.59 -26.39
N ILE A 451 -6.51 7.71 -26.38
CA ILE A 451 -7.74 7.89 -25.62
C ILE A 451 -7.72 7.05 -24.34
N PHE A 452 -7.86 7.72 -23.20
CA PHE A 452 -7.90 7.13 -21.87
C PHE A 452 -9.23 7.40 -21.18
N TYR A 453 -9.60 6.48 -20.30
CA TYR A 453 -10.74 6.59 -19.41
C TYR A 453 -10.25 6.40 -17.97
N ALA A 454 -10.51 7.38 -17.11
CA ALA A 454 -9.95 7.36 -15.76
C ALA A 454 -10.93 7.91 -14.72
N GLY A 455 -10.98 7.23 -13.59
CA GLY A 455 -11.85 7.53 -12.45
C GLY A 455 -11.20 8.47 -11.42
N SER A 456 -12.00 8.89 -10.43
CA SER A 456 -11.55 9.54 -9.19
C SER A 456 -12.67 9.58 -8.13
N GLN A 457 -12.34 10.09 -6.94
CA GLN A 457 -13.26 10.36 -5.86
C GLN A 457 -14.46 11.20 -6.30
N GLY A 458 -15.60 11.04 -5.62
CA GLY A 458 -16.83 11.75 -5.98
C GLY A 458 -17.45 11.27 -7.29
N ALA A 459 -17.23 10.00 -7.65
CA ALA A 459 -17.68 9.36 -8.89
C ALA A 459 -17.08 9.92 -10.18
N LEU A 460 -16.04 10.76 -10.13
CA LEU A 460 -15.49 11.41 -11.32
C LEU A 460 -15.08 10.33 -12.34
N LEU A 461 -15.52 10.47 -13.58
CA LEU A 461 -15.13 9.61 -14.69
C LEU A 461 -14.87 10.49 -15.90
N THR A 462 -13.66 10.38 -16.46
CA THR A 462 -13.23 11.25 -17.56
C THR A 462 -12.83 10.43 -18.78
N ARG A 463 -13.04 11.02 -19.97
CA ARG A 463 -12.39 10.65 -21.22
C ARG A 463 -11.28 11.67 -21.49
N TYR A 464 -10.05 11.21 -21.62
CA TYR A 464 -8.87 12.02 -21.87
C TYR A 464 -8.25 11.70 -23.23
N ASP A 465 -7.95 12.71 -24.02
CA ASP A 465 -7.18 12.60 -25.25
C ASP A 465 -5.76 13.12 -25.00
N ARG A 466 -4.80 12.20 -24.93
CA ARG A 466 -3.38 12.49 -24.70
C ARG A 466 -2.76 13.32 -25.81
N SER A 467 -3.23 13.18 -27.05
CA SER A 467 -2.66 13.87 -28.22
C SER A 467 -2.98 15.37 -28.23
N THR A 468 -4.15 15.74 -27.70
CA THR A 468 -4.64 17.13 -27.66
C THR A 468 -4.64 17.73 -26.26
N GLY A 469 -4.54 16.91 -25.22
CA GLY A 469 -4.67 17.32 -23.82
C GLY A 469 -6.13 17.56 -23.39
N GLN A 470 -7.12 17.27 -24.24
CA GLN A 470 -8.53 17.54 -23.93
C GLN A 470 -9.11 16.51 -22.97
N ILE A 471 -9.85 16.99 -21.97
CA ILE A 471 -10.57 16.16 -20.98
C ILE A 471 -12.07 16.44 -21.11
N ARG A 472 -12.87 15.36 -21.09
CA ARG A 472 -14.33 15.43 -20.98
C ARG A 472 -14.81 14.63 -19.77
N ASP A 473 -15.64 15.23 -18.95
CA ASP A 473 -16.42 14.53 -17.92
C ASP A 473 -17.51 13.69 -18.59
N ILE A 474 -17.55 12.39 -18.28
CA ILE A 474 -18.48 11.40 -18.81
C ILE A 474 -19.17 10.62 -17.68
N GLN A 475 -19.31 11.22 -16.50
CA GLN A 475 -20.01 10.62 -15.37
C GLN A 475 -21.42 10.16 -15.75
N VAL A 476 -21.80 8.95 -15.30
CA VAL A 476 -23.17 8.43 -15.45
C VAL A 476 -24.19 9.36 -14.79
N TYR A 477 -23.83 9.89 -13.62
CA TYR A 477 -24.65 10.77 -12.82
C TYR A 477 -23.77 11.88 -12.22
N PRO A 478 -23.57 13.00 -12.94
CA PRO A 478 -22.62 14.04 -12.53
C PRO A 478 -23.10 14.76 -11.28
N ARG A 479 -22.60 14.32 -10.12
CA ARG A 479 -22.94 14.86 -8.80
C ARG A 479 -21.80 14.63 -7.81
N PHE A 480 -21.38 15.70 -7.15
CA PHE A 480 -20.52 15.61 -5.97
C PHE A 480 -21.38 15.39 -4.71
N PHE A 481 -20.98 14.45 -3.84
CA PHE A 481 -21.83 13.96 -2.74
C PHE A 481 -21.12 13.94 -1.36
N SER A 482 -20.04 14.71 -1.20
CA SER A 482 -19.40 14.85 0.12
C SER A 482 -20.38 15.42 1.15
N GLY A 483 -20.39 14.83 2.34
CA GLY A 483 -21.30 15.16 3.44
C GLY A 483 -22.58 14.32 3.48
N GLU A 484 -22.80 13.44 2.50
CA GLU A 484 -24.01 12.61 2.41
C GLU A 484 -23.73 11.13 2.72
N PRO A 485 -24.65 10.43 3.42
CA PRO A 485 -24.54 8.99 3.62
C PRO A 485 -24.88 8.23 2.32
N ALA A 486 -24.36 7.00 2.20
CA ALA A 486 -24.62 6.15 1.03
C ALA A 486 -26.12 5.91 0.77
N SER A 487 -26.96 5.87 1.82
CA SER A 487 -28.40 5.71 1.72
C SER A 487 -29.14 6.89 1.05
N ALA A 488 -28.50 8.06 0.96
CA ALA A 488 -29.06 9.24 0.31
C ALA A 488 -28.68 9.34 -1.18
N LEU A 489 -27.74 8.51 -1.64
CA LEU A 489 -27.23 8.56 -3.00
C LEU A 489 -28.14 7.75 -3.94
N PRO A 490 -28.60 8.33 -5.06
CA PRO A 490 -29.31 7.58 -6.10
C PRO A 490 -28.46 6.44 -6.66
N GLU A 491 -27.18 6.75 -6.89
CA GLU A 491 -26.16 5.83 -7.35
C GLU A 491 -24.98 5.92 -6.38
N ARG A 492 -24.63 4.77 -5.79
CA ARG A 492 -23.53 4.65 -4.82
C ARG A 492 -22.24 4.39 -5.58
N TRP A 493 -21.33 5.34 -5.52
CA TRP A 493 -20.02 5.26 -6.17
C TRP A 493 -18.94 5.12 -5.13
N GLN A 494 -18.17 4.04 -5.24
CA GLN A 494 -17.03 3.82 -4.39
C GLN A 494 -15.89 4.80 -4.73
N TRP A 495 -14.96 5.01 -3.81
CA TRP A 495 -13.67 5.69 -4.03
C TRP A 495 -12.91 5.20 -5.26
N THR A 496 -12.97 3.89 -5.54
CA THR A 496 -12.47 3.29 -6.77
C THR A 496 -13.54 2.37 -7.35
N PHE A 497 -13.87 2.52 -8.62
CA PHE A 497 -14.89 1.70 -9.29
C PHE A 497 -14.38 1.19 -10.65
N PRO A 498 -14.84 0.01 -11.10
CA PRO A 498 -14.45 -0.56 -12.39
C PRO A 498 -14.67 0.40 -13.58
N ILE A 499 -13.69 0.41 -14.49
CA ILE A 499 -13.78 1.04 -15.81
C ILE A 499 -13.12 0.06 -16.78
N VAL A 500 -13.94 -0.70 -17.51
CA VAL A 500 -13.47 -1.84 -18.30
C VAL A 500 -14.12 -1.87 -19.66
N PHE A 501 -13.35 -2.20 -20.69
CA PHE A 501 -13.89 -2.51 -22.01
C PHE A 501 -14.23 -3.98 -22.12
N SER A 502 -15.18 -4.31 -23.00
CA SER A 502 -15.33 -5.70 -23.45
C SER A 502 -14.06 -6.13 -24.20
N PRO A 503 -13.50 -7.32 -23.91
CA PRO A 503 -12.40 -7.87 -24.71
C PRO A 503 -12.85 -8.30 -26.12
N LEU A 504 -14.16 -8.41 -26.35
CA LEU A 504 -14.76 -8.87 -27.61
C LEU A 504 -15.39 -7.75 -28.45
N ASP A 505 -15.52 -6.53 -27.92
CA ASP A 505 -16.09 -5.37 -28.62
C ASP A 505 -15.52 -4.06 -28.04
N ASP A 506 -14.68 -3.38 -28.83
CA ASP A 506 -13.97 -2.18 -28.39
C ASP A 506 -14.87 -0.94 -28.24
N ASN A 507 -16.15 -1.02 -28.61
CA ASN A 507 -17.11 0.06 -28.40
C ASN A 507 -17.84 -0.07 -27.05
N LYS A 508 -17.81 -1.24 -26.40
CA LYS A 508 -18.53 -1.48 -25.15
C LYS A 508 -17.67 -1.14 -23.95
N LEU A 509 -17.92 0.04 -23.38
CA LEU A 509 -17.32 0.50 -22.13
C LEU A 509 -18.29 0.28 -20.97
N TYR A 510 -17.79 -0.31 -19.89
CA TYR A 510 -18.56 -0.53 -18.66
C TYR A 510 -17.99 0.24 -17.48
N THR A 511 -18.90 0.66 -16.60
CA THR A 511 -18.56 1.20 -15.27
C THR A 511 -19.61 0.80 -14.24
N CYS A 512 -19.35 1.03 -12.95
CA CYS A 512 -20.18 0.48 -11.87
C CYS A 512 -20.44 1.46 -10.71
N SER A 513 -21.73 1.59 -10.37
CA SER A 513 -22.21 2.02 -9.06
C SER A 513 -22.57 0.76 -8.24
N GLN A 514 -23.72 0.72 -7.55
CA GLN A 514 -24.39 -0.53 -7.19
C GLN A 514 -25.01 -1.26 -8.40
N HIS A 515 -25.04 -0.59 -9.56
CA HIS A 515 -25.50 -1.10 -10.84
C HIS A 515 -24.37 -1.17 -11.85
N VAL A 516 -24.55 -2.01 -12.88
CA VAL A 516 -23.68 -2.07 -14.06
C VAL A 516 -24.21 -1.13 -15.14
N TRP A 517 -23.32 -0.30 -15.67
CA TRP A 517 -23.59 0.69 -16.71
C TRP A 517 -22.80 0.37 -17.96
N LEU A 518 -23.44 0.51 -19.12
CA LEU A 518 -22.86 0.30 -20.45
C LEU A 518 -22.93 1.60 -21.25
N SER A 519 -21.82 1.98 -21.88
CA SER A 519 -21.77 2.98 -22.95
C SER A 519 -21.26 2.32 -24.23
N GLU A 520 -21.85 2.71 -25.35
CA GLU A 520 -21.47 2.29 -26.71
C GLU A 520 -21.02 3.49 -27.57
N ASP A 521 -20.78 4.64 -26.93
CA ASP A 521 -20.57 5.94 -27.58
C ASP A 521 -19.48 6.80 -26.92
N ASP A 522 -18.42 6.16 -26.41
CA ASP A 522 -17.29 6.82 -25.73
C ASP A 522 -17.73 7.63 -24.48
N GLY A 523 -18.73 7.14 -23.74
CA GLY A 523 -19.24 7.75 -22.51
C GLY A 523 -20.15 8.97 -22.74
N GLN A 524 -20.71 9.15 -23.94
CA GLN A 524 -21.68 10.23 -24.18
C GLN A 524 -23.04 9.92 -23.56
N SER A 525 -23.42 8.65 -23.52
CA SER A 525 -24.60 8.17 -22.84
C SER A 525 -24.35 6.82 -22.15
N TRP A 526 -25.16 6.54 -21.13
CA TRP A 526 -25.03 5.33 -20.31
C TRP A 526 -26.38 4.63 -20.17
N LYS A 527 -26.38 3.32 -20.40
CA LYS A 527 -27.51 2.42 -20.18
C LYS A 527 -27.28 1.60 -18.92
N LYS A 528 -28.24 1.64 -17.99
CA LYS A 528 -28.27 0.71 -16.85
C LYS A 528 -28.66 -0.68 -17.33
N ILE A 529 -27.84 -1.69 -17.05
CA ILE A 529 -28.04 -3.08 -17.50
C ILE A 529 -28.05 -4.08 -16.33
N SER A 530 -28.31 -3.63 -15.10
CA SER A 530 -28.48 -4.51 -13.95
C SER A 530 -29.47 -3.94 -12.93
N PRO A 531 -30.05 -4.77 -12.05
CA PRO A 531 -30.58 -4.32 -10.76
C PRO A 531 -29.44 -4.00 -9.79
N ASP A 532 -29.77 -3.62 -8.56
CA ASP A 532 -28.77 -3.51 -7.48
C ASP A 532 -28.22 -4.91 -7.20
N LEU A 533 -26.91 -5.10 -7.41
CA LEU A 533 -26.23 -6.40 -7.30
C LEU A 533 -25.57 -6.62 -5.93
N THR A 534 -25.99 -5.86 -4.92
CA THR A 534 -25.35 -5.81 -3.59
C THR A 534 -26.32 -6.27 -2.50
N TYR A 535 -25.83 -6.53 -1.28
CA TYR A 535 -26.74 -6.77 -0.15
C TYR A 535 -27.51 -5.51 0.22
N ALA A 536 -26.90 -4.33 0.03
CA ALA A 536 -27.46 -3.03 0.40
C ALA A 536 -28.02 -3.01 1.84
N ASP A 537 -27.32 -3.69 2.76
CA ASP A 537 -27.76 -3.83 4.14
C ASP A 537 -27.90 -2.43 4.78
N PRO A 538 -29.10 -2.02 5.23
CA PRO A 538 -29.32 -0.66 5.74
C PRO A 538 -28.39 -0.28 6.90
N SER A 539 -27.88 -1.26 7.66
CA SER A 539 -26.90 -1.03 8.73
C SER A 539 -25.52 -0.54 8.24
N THR A 540 -25.27 -0.65 6.93
CA THR A 540 -24.02 -0.29 6.28
C THR A 540 -24.10 0.98 5.44
N LEU A 541 -25.29 1.59 5.27
CA LEU A 541 -25.50 2.71 4.34
C LEU A 541 -25.70 4.07 5.03
N GLY A 542 -25.78 4.08 6.36
CA GLY A 542 -26.05 5.27 7.14
C GLY A 542 -24.85 6.20 7.35
N PRO A 543 -25.03 7.29 8.13
CA PRO A 543 -23.95 8.22 8.45
C PRO A 543 -22.77 7.58 9.20
N THR A 544 -21.59 8.16 9.00
CA THR A 544 -20.31 7.69 9.56
C THR A 544 -19.45 8.86 10.06
N GLY A 545 -18.55 8.57 10.99
CA GLY A 545 -17.57 9.50 11.58
C GLY A 545 -17.57 9.49 13.11
N GLY A 546 -18.73 9.22 13.72
CA GLY A 546 -18.88 9.10 15.16
C GLY A 546 -19.75 10.18 15.77
N LEU A 547 -19.48 10.53 17.03
CA LEU A 547 -20.30 11.48 17.80
C LEU A 547 -19.91 12.95 17.61
N ILE A 548 -18.70 13.21 17.10
CA ILE A 548 -18.10 14.55 17.07
C ILE A 548 -17.92 15.04 15.63
N THR A 549 -17.00 14.40 14.88
CA THR A 549 -16.72 14.75 13.48
C THR A 549 -17.24 13.66 12.56
N MET A 550 -17.99 14.04 11.52
CA MET A 550 -18.45 13.10 10.49
C MET A 550 -17.31 12.78 9.48
N ASP A 551 -17.32 11.57 8.89
CA ASP A 551 -16.41 11.13 7.82
C ASP A 551 -17.23 10.62 6.62
N MET A 552 -17.85 11.56 5.89
CA MET A 552 -18.63 11.28 4.69
C MET A 552 -17.99 11.95 3.47
N ASN A 553 -16.84 11.43 3.03
CA ASN A 553 -16.02 12.02 1.96
C ASN A 553 -15.84 11.12 0.73
N GLY A 554 -16.43 9.93 0.70
CA GLY A 554 -16.35 8.97 -0.40
C GLY A 554 -15.84 7.57 -0.04
N PRO A 555 -14.73 7.40 0.71
CA PRO A 555 -14.15 6.06 0.96
C PRO A 555 -15.05 5.10 1.73
N GLU A 556 -15.99 5.63 2.49
CA GLU A 556 -17.01 4.92 3.26
C GLU A 556 -18.21 4.46 2.43
N ILE A 557 -18.36 4.93 1.19
CA ILE A 557 -19.46 4.49 0.33
C ILE A 557 -19.26 3.01 0.05
N TYR A 558 -20.33 2.25 0.30
CA TYR A 558 -20.33 0.80 0.37
C TYR A 558 -21.61 0.23 -0.24
N ALA A 559 -21.65 -1.10 -0.40
CA ALA A 559 -22.66 -1.81 -1.17
C ALA A 559 -22.65 -1.28 -2.62
N THR A 560 -21.50 -1.48 -3.26
CA THR A 560 -21.22 -1.14 -4.67
C THR A 560 -20.73 -2.37 -5.42
N VAL A 561 -20.90 -2.41 -6.74
CA VAL A 561 -20.22 -3.40 -7.60
C VAL A 561 -18.77 -2.95 -7.72
N PHE A 562 -17.88 -3.71 -7.08
CA PHE A 562 -16.48 -3.35 -6.88
C PHE A 562 -15.54 -4.01 -7.88
N ALA A 563 -15.95 -5.15 -8.46
CA ALA A 563 -15.24 -5.87 -9.51
C ALA A 563 -16.22 -6.21 -10.64
N LEU A 564 -15.80 -6.00 -11.90
CA LEU A 564 -16.58 -6.31 -13.10
C LEU A 564 -15.66 -6.91 -14.17
N THR A 565 -16.08 -8.03 -14.73
CA THR A 565 -15.31 -8.75 -15.77
C THR A 565 -16.25 -9.15 -16.91
N PRO A 566 -16.30 -8.38 -18.00
CA PRO A 566 -16.90 -8.83 -19.26
C PRO A 566 -16.15 -10.06 -19.80
N SER A 567 -16.87 -11.00 -20.40
CA SER A 567 -16.30 -12.29 -20.77
C SER A 567 -15.38 -12.20 -21.99
N GLN A 568 -14.31 -13.00 -21.98
CA GLN A 568 -13.41 -13.24 -23.11
C GLN A 568 -13.99 -14.23 -24.14
N HIS A 569 -15.07 -14.94 -23.80
CA HIS A 569 -15.63 -16.03 -24.61
C HIS A 569 -17.00 -15.73 -25.21
N ASP A 570 -17.79 -14.88 -24.56
CA ASP A 570 -19.16 -14.57 -24.97
C ASP A 570 -19.52 -13.13 -24.63
N ILE A 571 -19.84 -12.32 -25.65
CA ILE A 571 -20.17 -10.90 -25.51
C ILE A 571 -21.36 -10.62 -24.58
N ASN A 572 -22.22 -11.63 -24.33
CA ASN A 572 -23.38 -11.51 -23.46
C ASN A 572 -23.11 -11.94 -22.02
N THR A 573 -21.93 -12.50 -21.74
CA THR A 573 -21.55 -12.96 -20.41
C THR A 573 -20.75 -11.88 -19.67
N ILE A 574 -21.21 -11.51 -18.47
CA ILE A 574 -20.55 -10.52 -17.60
C ILE A 574 -20.61 -11.00 -16.15
N TRP A 575 -19.46 -10.97 -15.47
CA TRP A 575 -19.31 -11.31 -14.07
C TRP A 575 -19.23 -10.03 -13.22
N ALA A 576 -19.94 -9.99 -12.10
CA ALA A 576 -19.96 -8.86 -11.19
C ALA A 576 -19.77 -9.31 -9.74
N GLY A 577 -18.94 -8.59 -8.98
CA GLY A 577 -18.69 -8.81 -7.56
C GLY A 577 -18.82 -7.52 -6.76
N SER A 578 -19.48 -7.58 -5.61
CA SER A 578 -19.69 -6.41 -4.74
C SER A 578 -18.64 -6.29 -3.63
N ASP A 579 -18.49 -5.07 -3.08
CA ASP A 579 -17.68 -4.83 -1.89
C ASP A 579 -18.29 -5.40 -0.60
N ASP A 580 -19.56 -5.82 -0.64
CA ASP A 580 -20.28 -6.41 0.49
C ASP A 580 -20.47 -7.93 0.45
N GLY A 581 -19.98 -8.59 -0.61
CA GLY A 581 -19.77 -10.03 -0.67
C GLY A 581 -20.77 -10.82 -1.52
N LEU A 582 -21.44 -10.18 -2.49
CA LEU A 582 -22.25 -10.87 -3.50
C LEU A 582 -21.52 -10.97 -4.83
N MET A 583 -21.66 -12.13 -5.46
CA MET A 583 -21.31 -12.35 -6.87
C MET A 583 -22.55 -12.66 -7.70
N HIS A 584 -22.58 -12.09 -8.90
CA HIS A 584 -23.62 -12.32 -9.91
C HIS A 584 -22.99 -12.53 -11.29
N ILE A 585 -23.73 -13.22 -12.16
CA ILE A 585 -23.40 -13.37 -13.57
C ILE A 585 -24.65 -13.10 -14.42
N THR A 586 -24.48 -12.39 -15.52
CA THR A 586 -25.44 -12.37 -16.63
C THR A 586 -24.86 -13.14 -17.81
N ARG A 587 -25.72 -13.77 -18.61
CA ARG A 587 -25.36 -14.47 -19.84
C ARG A 587 -26.24 -14.06 -21.02
N ASP A 588 -27.01 -12.98 -20.87
CA ASP A 588 -27.95 -12.46 -21.85
C ASP A 588 -27.78 -10.95 -22.07
N GLY A 589 -26.57 -10.42 -21.82
CA GLY A 589 -26.24 -9.02 -22.03
C GLY A 589 -26.80 -8.07 -20.97
N GLY A 590 -27.05 -8.57 -19.75
CA GLY A 590 -27.55 -7.80 -18.61
C GLY A 590 -29.08 -7.75 -18.48
N ASN A 591 -29.82 -8.53 -19.28
CA ASN A 591 -31.28 -8.58 -19.13
C ASN A 591 -31.68 -9.32 -17.85
N THR A 592 -30.97 -10.41 -17.52
CA THR A 592 -31.13 -11.16 -16.27
C THR A 592 -29.79 -11.40 -15.60
N TRP A 593 -29.80 -11.40 -14.26
CA TRP A 593 -28.63 -11.62 -13.42
C TRP A 593 -28.89 -12.74 -12.43
N THR A 594 -27.98 -13.72 -12.38
CA THR A 594 -28.05 -14.88 -11.50
C THR A 594 -27.02 -14.74 -10.39
N LYS A 595 -27.44 -14.90 -9.13
CA LYS A 595 -26.52 -14.94 -7.99
C LYS A 595 -25.70 -16.23 -7.99
N ILE A 596 -24.39 -16.09 -7.91
CA ILE A 596 -23.40 -17.18 -7.98
C ILE A 596 -22.34 -17.07 -6.86
N THR A 597 -22.70 -16.46 -5.74
CA THR A 597 -21.77 -16.25 -4.61
C THR A 597 -21.27 -17.59 -4.05
N PRO A 598 -19.97 -17.78 -3.78
CA PRO A 598 -19.46 -18.99 -3.13
C PRO A 598 -20.20 -19.25 -1.81
N PRO A 599 -20.71 -20.47 -1.56
CA PRO A 599 -21.53 -20.74 -0.37
C PRO A 599 -20.81 -20.54 0.97
N ASP A 600 -19.48 -20.71 0.97
CA ASP A 600 -18.61 -20.55 2.14
C ASP A 600 -18.03 -19.12 2.27
N MET A 601 -18.31 -18.22 1.30
CA MET A 601 -17.88 -16.83 1.37
C MET A 601 -18.63 -16.12 2.50
N PRO A 602 -17.92 -15.61 3.52
CA PRO A 602 -18.59 -14.90 4.60
C PRO A 602 -19.15 -13.55 4.12
N LYS A 603 -20.26 -13.12 4.72
CA LYS A 603 -20.83 -11.78 4.48
C LYS A 603 -19.81 -10.67 4.79
N PHE A 604 -19.88 -9.56 4.06
CA PHE A 604 -18.96 -8.42 4.12
C PHE A 604 -17.53 -8.74 3.66
N SER A 605 -17.39 -9.70 2.76
CA SER A 605 -16.14 -9.92 2.03
C SER A 605 -16.11 -8.98 0.83
N ARG A 606 -15.04 -8.21 0.69
CA ARG A 606 -14.85 -7.38 -0.50
C ARG A 606 -14.31 -8.27 -1.61
N ILE A 607 -15.07 -8.47 -2.68
CA ILE A 607 -14.56 -9.06 -3.91
C ILE A 607 -13.69 -8.01 -4.58
N SER A 608 -12.37 -8.22 -4.61
CA SER A 608 -11.43 -7.22 -5.10
C SER A 608 -11.21 -7.32 -6.60
N ILE A 609 -11.03 -8.55 -7.12
CA ILE A 609 -10.86 -8.84 -8.56
C ILE A 609 -11.53 -10.18 -8.90
N ILE A 610 -12.12 -10.24 -10.10
CA ILE A 610 -12.56 -11.46 -10.78
C ILE A 610 -11.72 -11.60 -12.06
N GLU A 611 -11.12 -12.76 -12.26
CA GLU A 611 -10.41 -13.13 -13.50
C GLU A 611 -11.18 -14.27 -14.18
N GLU A 612 -11.76 -14.02 -15.36
CA GLU A 612 -12.29 -15.11 -16.18
C GLU A 612 -11.15 -15.75 -16.95
N SER A 613 -11.09 -17.08 -16.93
CA SER A 613 -10.07 -17.82 -17.69
C SER A 613 -10.17 -17.52 -19.18
N SER A 614 -9.06 -17.18 -19.83
CA SER A 614 -9.00 -17.04 -21.29
C SER A 614 -9.05 -18.39 -22.02
N HIS A 615 -8.86 -19.49 -21.31
CA HIS A 615 -8.73 -20.83 -21.90
C HIS A 615 -10.05 -21.59 -21.91
N THR A 616 -10.76 -21.57 -20.78
CA THR A 616 -11.94 -22.42 -20.59
C THR A 616 -13.17 -21.58 -20.22
N PRO A 617 -14.20 -21.49 -21.10
CA PRO A 617 -15.45 -20.80 -20.79
C PRO A 617 -16.10 -21.29 -19.49
N GLY A 618 -16.55 -20.35 -18.66
CA GLY A 618 -17.19 -20.66 -17.39
C GLY A 618 -16.22 -20.94 -16.23
N THR A 619 -14.91 -20.90 -16.48
CA THR A 619 -13.89 -20.91 -15.43
C THR A 619 -13.56 -19.48 -15.01
N ALA A 620 -13.53 -19.22 -13.71
CA ALA A 620 -13.11 -17.93 -13.15
C ALA A 620 -12.41 -18.10 -11.80
N TYR A 621 -11.49 -17.19 -11.52
CA TYR A 621 -10.75 -17.06 -10.26
C TYR A 621 -11.14 -15.75 -9.58
N VAL A 622 -11.28 -15.78 -8.26
CA VAL A 622 -11.79 -14.65 -7.48
C VAL A 622 -10.89 -14.41 -6.28
N ALA A 623 -10.35 -13.20 -6.17
CA ALA A 623 -9.69 -12.71 -4.97
C ALA A 623 -10.69 -11.89 -4.14
N ALA A 624 -10.74 -12.17 -2.83
CA ALA A 624 -11.49 -11.35 -1.88
C ALA A 624 -10.66 -11.08 -0.62
N ASN A 625 -11.06 -10.06 0.14
CA ASN A 625 -10.45 -9.76 1.43
C ASN A 625 -11.44 -9.26 2.47
N ARG A 626 -11.04 -9.41 3.74
CA ARG A 626 -11.88 -9.17 4.91
C ARG A 626 -11.15 -8.42 6.02
N TYR A 627 -9.99 -7.83 5.72
CA TYR A 627 -9.14 -7.17 6.73
C TYR A 627 -9.87 -6.03 7.46
N GLN A 628 -10.82 -5.37 6.79
CA GLN A 628 -11.65 -4.30 7.37
C GLN A 628 -12.77 -4.79 8.28
N VAL A 629 -12.93 -6.11 8.41
CA VAL A 629 -13.72 -6.74 9.47
C VAL A 629 -12.84 -7.44 10.53
N ASP A 630 -11.53 -7.13 10.56
CA ASP A 630 -10.50 -7.72 11.41
C ASP A 630 -10.20 -9.20 11.11
N ASP A 631 -10.35 -9.59 9.84
CA ASP A 631 -10.04 -10.93 9.34
C ASP A 631 -8.99 -10.85 8.22
N ARG A 632 -7.76 -11.29 8.52
CA ARG A 632 -6.60 -11.23 7.62
C ARG A 632 -6.31 -12.55 6.90
N ALA A 633 -7.21 -13.52 6.94
CA ALA A 633 -7.00 -14.79 6.24
C ALA A 633 -7.01 -14.61 4.71
N PRO A 634 -6.30 -15.45 3.94
CA PRO A 634 -6.41 -15.47 2.50
C PRO A 634 -7.75 -16.06 2.04
N TYR A 635 -8.30 -15.46 0.98
CA TYR A 635 -9.58 -15.80 0.39
C TYR A 635 -9.48 -15.72 -1.13
N VAL A 636 -9.31 -16.89 -1.76
CA VAL A 636 -9.28 -17.06 -3.21
C VAL A 636 -10.15 -18.26 -3.56
N TRP A 637 -10.98 -18.13 -4.59
CA TRP A 637 -11.82 -19.23 -5.09
C TRP A 637 -11.68 -19.41 -6.59
N ARG A 638 -11.96 -20.64 -7.05
CA ARG A 638 -12.09 -21.03 -8.44
C ARG A 638 -13.48 -21.63 -8.69
N THR A 639 -14.09 -21.30 -9.82
CA THR A 639 -15.23 -22.02 -10.41
C THR A 639 -14.83 -22.55 -11.79
N ARG A 640 -15.52 -23.59 -12.27
CA ARG A 640 -15.36 -24.15 -13.63
C ARG A 640 -16.69 -24.32 -14.37
N ASP A 641 -17.78 -23.78 -13.81
CA ASP A 641 -19.14 -24.06 -14.26
C ASP A 641 -20.08 -22.85 -14.19
N TYR A 642 -19.54 -21.66 -14.46
CA TYR A 642 -20.26 -20.39 -14.39
C TYR A 642 -20.73 -20.03 -12.97
N GLY A 643 -19.93 -20.39 -11.96
CA GLY A 643 -20.19 -20.05 -10.56
C GLY A 643 -21.28 -20.90 -9.89
N LYS A 644 -21.63 -22.06 -10.47
CA LYS A 644 -22.56 -23.01 -9.82
C LYS A 644 -21.87 -23.74 -8.67
N THR A 645 -20.59 -24.06 -8.84
CA THR A 645 -19.74 -24.65 -7.80
C THR A 645 -18.44 -23.85 -7.65
N TRP A 646 -17.90 -23.87 -6.43
CA TRP A 646 -16.72 -23.11 -6.04
C TRP A 646 -15.77 -23.97 -5.22
N THR A 647 -14.47 -23.79 -5.44
CA THR A 647 -13.40 -24.41 -4.66
C THR A 647 -12.52 -23.31 -4.10
N LYS A 648 -12.31 -23.30 -2.78
CA LYS A 648 -11.34 -22.38 -2.14
C LYS A 648 -9.92 -22.86 -2.45
N ILE A 649 -9.07 -21.98 -2.98
CA ILE A 649 -7.75 -22.29 -3.55
C ILE A 649 -6.66 -21.43 -2.87
N VAL A 650 -6.37 -21.71 -1.61
CA VAL A 650 -5.46 -20.90 -0.77
C VAL A 650 -4.28 -21.69 -0.18
N ASN A 651 -4.11 -22.95 -0.58
CA ASN A 651 -3.03 -23.79 -0.05
C ASN A 651 -1.67 -23.19 -0.44
N GLY A 652 -0.78 -23.01 0.53
CA GLY A 652 0.54 -22.41 0.31
C GLY A 652 0.60 -20.88 0.48
N VAL A 653 -0.55 -20.19 0.51
CA VAL A 653 -0.61 -18.75 0.85
C VAL A 653 -0.50 -18.59 2.37
N ALA A 654 0.47 -17.80 2.82
CA ALA A 654 0.71 -17.62 4.26
C ALA A 654 -0.45 -16.89 4.96
N ASN A 655 -0.68 -17.23 6.24
CA ASN A 655 -1.65 -16.52 7.08
C ASN A 655 -1.27 -15.04 7.20
N GLY A 656 -2.25 -14.14 7.09
CA GLY A 656 -2.03 -12.70 7.09
C GLY A 656 -1.76 -12.09 5.70
N HIS A 657 -1.43 -12.91 4.70
CA HIS A 657 -1.24 -12.49 3.29
C HIS A 657 -2.58 -12.52 2.56
N PHE A 658 -3.55 -11.74 3.03
CA PHE A 658 -4.86 -11.71 2.38
C PHE A 658 -4.75 -11.26 0.92
N ALA A 659 -5.58 -11.86 0.07
CA ALA A 659 -5.53 -11.69 -1.38
C ALA A 659 -6.09 -10.33 -1.81
N ARG A 660 -5.45 -9.74 -2.83
CA ARG A 660 -5.86 -8.47 -3.43
C ARG A 660 -6.15 -8.60 -4.92
N ALA A 661 -5.31 -9.32 -5.65
CA ALA A 661 -5.50 -9.55 -7.08
C ALA A 661 -5.07 -10.96 -7.48
N VAL A 662 -5.75 -11.55 -8.46
CA VAL A 662 -5.38 -12.82 -9.10
C VAL A 662 -5.46 -12.63 -10.61
N ARG A 663 -4.52 -13.19 -11.38
CA ARG A 663 -4.55 -13.24 -12.85
C ARG A 663 -4.12 -14.61 -13.35
N GLU A 664 -4.70 -15.06 -14.46
CA GLU A 664 -4.29 -16.26 -15.18
C GLU A 664 -3.45 -15.86 -16.39
N ASP A 665 -2.40 -16.63 -16.64
CA ASP A 665 -1.59 -16.49 -17.84
C ASP A 665 -2.42 -16.80 -19.10
N SER A 666 -2.36 -15.92 -20.09
CA SER A 666 -3.18 -16.05 -21.31
C SER A 666 -2.68 -17.12 -22.28
N VAL A 667 -1.46 -17.65 -22.09
CA VAL A 667 -0.85 -18.66 -22.94
C VAL A 667 -0.92 -20.05 -22.29
N LYS A 668 -0.67 -20.14 -20.99
CA LYS A 668 -0.60 -21.37 -20.21
C LYS A 668 -1.77 -21.48 -19.22
N GLU A 669 -2.74 -22.33 -19.55
CA GLU A 669 -3.84 -22.65 -18.64
C GLU A 669 -3.31 -23.18 -17.29
N GLY A 670 -3.84 -22.64 -16.19
CA GLY A 670 -3.48 -23.06 -14.84
C GLY A 670 -2.22 -22.40 -14.25
N LEU A 671 -1.47 -21.61 -15.03
CA LEU A 671 -0.43 -20.73 -14.48
C LEU A 671 -1.09 -19.44 -13.98
N LEU A 672 -1.03 -19.20 -12.67
CA LEU A 672 -1.65 -18.06 -12.01
C LEU A 672 -0.66 -17.23 -11.21
N PHE A 673 -0.93 -15.93 -11.09
CA PHE A 673 -0.22 -15.01 -10.22
C PHE A 673 -1.19 -14.38 -9.22
N LEU A 674 -0.76 -14.26 -7.95
CA LEU A 674 -1.56 -13.73 -6.85
C LEU A 674 -0.79 -12.60 -6.15
N GLY A 675 -1.38 -11.40 -6.14
CA GLY A 675 -0.93 -10.27 -5.34
C GLY A 675 -1.63 -10.25 -3.97
N THR A 676 -0.86 -10.04 -2.92
CA THR A 676 -1.33 -10.06 -1.52
C THR A 676 -0.94 -8.78 -0.77
N GLU A 677 -1.34 -8.68 0.50
CA GLU A 677 -0.84 -7.62 1.39
C GLU A 677 0.67 -7.67 1.62
N HIS A 678 1.26 -8.86 1.52
CA HIS A 678 2.66 -9.14 1.83
C HIS A 678 3.27 -9.96 0.68
N GLY A 679 3.38 -9.35 -0.51
CA GLY A 679 4.09 -9.96 -1.64
C GLY A 679 3.24 -10.69 -2.69
N VAL A 680 3.93 -11.48 -3.52
CA VAL A 680 3.39 -12.17 -4.70
C VAL A 680 3.60 -13.68 -4.62
N TYR A 681 2.61 -14.44 -5.10
CA TYR A 681 2.65 -15.89 -5.24
C TYR A 681 2.38 -16.32 -6.68
N VAL A 682 2.88 -17.50 -7.05
CA VAL A 682 2.61 -18.19 -8.31
C VAL A 682 1.98 -19.55 -8.05
N SER A 683 1.11 -20.01 -8.95
CA SER A 683 0.56 -21.36 -8.97
C SER A 683 0.69 -21.93 -10.38
N PHE A 684 0.99 -23.22 -10.48
CA PHE A 684 1.14 -23.94 -11.75
C PHE A 684 0.03 -25.01 -11.95
N ASP A 685 -0.92 -25.06 -11.02
CA ASP A 685 -1.96 -26.09 -10.92
C ASP A 685 -3.36 -25.47 -10.75
N ALA A 686 -3.58 -24.33 -11.41
CA ALA A 686 -4.83 -23.58 -11.37
C ALA A 686 -5.28 -23.20 -9.94
N GLY A 687 -4.32 -22.90 -9.07
CA GLY A 687 -4.52 -22.43 -7.70
C GLY A 687 -4.59 -23.53 -6.63
N ASP A 688 -4.50 -24.81 -7.00
CA ASP A 688 -4.57 -25.90 -6.03
C ASP A 688 -3.42 -25.82 -5.00
N SER A 689 -2.26 -25.29 -5.42
CA SER A 689 -1.14 -24.88 -4.57
C SER A 689 -0.47 -23.58 -5.03
N TRP A 690 0.02 -22.79 -4.06
CA TRP A 690 0.71 -21.52 -4.27
C TRP A 690 2.11 -21.53 -3.69
N GLN A 691 3.04 -20.87 -4.37
CA GLN A 691 4.42 -20.67 -3.92
C GLN A 691 4.79 -19.19 -3.97
N SER A 692 5.51 -18.70 -2.96
CA SER A 692 5.96 -17.30 -2.95
C SER A 692 7.02 -17.07 -4.04
N ILE A 693 6.88 -15.95 -4.75
CA ILE A 693 7.88 -15.40 -5.66
C ILE A 693 8.26 -13.98 -5.20
N GLN A 694 8.51 -13.84 -3.90
CA GLN A 694 8.91 -12.56 -3.28
C GLN A 694 10.23 -12.04 -3.88
N LEU A 695 11.23 -12.91 -4.03
CA LEU A 695 12.52 -12.58 -4.63
C LEU A 695 13.14 -11.32 -3.97
N ASN A 696 13.52 -10.31 -4.76
CA ASN A 696 14.05 -9.03 -4.30
C ASN A 696 12.97 -7.95 -4.07
N LEU A 697 11.69 -8.26 -4.22
CA LEU A 697 10.61 -7.33 -3.91
C LEU A 697 10.61 -7.03 -2.41
N PRO A 698 10.53 -5.77 -1.95
CA PRO A 698 10.31 -5.50 -0.54
C PRO A 698 8.94 -6.00 -0.07
N ASP A 699 8.76 -6.21 1.23
CA ASP A 699 7.42 -6.38 1.80
C ASP A 699 6.60 -5.12 1.46
N THR A 700 5.53 -5.24 0.69
CA THR A 700 4.67 -4.11 0.32
C THR A 700 3.30 -4.63 -0.13
N PRO A 701 2.21 -3.87 0.12
CA PRO A 701 0.91 -4.23 -0.41
C PRO A 701 0.91 -4.21 -1.94
N ILE A 702 0.53 -5.33 -2.54
CA ILE A 702 0.31 -5.47 -3.99
C ILE A 702 -1.18 -5.25 -4.23
N ARG A 703 -1.57 -4.01 -4.57
CA ARG A 703 -2.99 -3.66 -4.68
C ARG A 703 -3.64 -4.23 -5.93
N ASP A 704 -2.87 -4.31 -7.01
CA ASP A 704 -3.31 -4.89 -8.27
C ASP A 704 -2.10 -5.37 -9.09
N LEU A 705 -2.35 -6.26 -10.04
CA LEU A 705 -1.35 -6.74 -10.99
C LEU A 705 -1.99 -7.00 -12.37
N GLN A 706 -1.18 -6.90 -13.42
CA GLN A 706 -1.57 -7.18 -14.80
C GLN A 706 -0.50 -8.05 -15.46
N LEU A 707 -0.93 -8.91 -16.39
CA LEU A 707 -0.03 -9.65 -17.26
C LEU A 707 -0.01 -8.99 -18.64
N LYS A 708 1.17 -8.73 -19.18
CA LYS A 708 1.33 -8.19 -20.52
C LYS A 708 2.44 -8.94 -21.22
N ASN A 709 2.14 -9.59 -22.34
CA ASN A 709 3.10 -10.43 -23.07
C ASN A 709 3.69 -11.49 -22.13
N SER A 710 4.99 -11.41 -21.84
CA SER A 710 5.71 -12.27 -20.89
C SER A 710 6.16 -11.49 -19.65
N ASP A 711 5.46 -10.42 -19.27
CA ASP A 711 5.77 -9.61 -18.08
C ASP A 711 4.64 -9.64 -17.04
N VAL A 712 5.01 -9.76 -15.76
CA VAL A 712 4.09 -9.53 -14.62
C VAL A 712 4.30 -8.11 -14.12
N VAL A 713 3.27 -7.27 -14.21
CA VAL A 713 3.33 -5.85 -13.84
C VAL A 713 2.56 -5.61 -12.55
N LEU A 714 3.22 -5.03 -11.55
CA LEU A 714 2.65 -4.78 -10.22
C LEU A 714 2.37 -3.30 -10.00
N GLY A 715 1.22 -3.00 -9.41
CA GLY A 715 0.93 -1.73 -8.73
C GLY A 715 1.07 -1.91 -7.23
N THR A 716 2.14 -1.35 -6.64
CA THR A 716 2.33 -1.40 -5.20
C THR A 716 1.75 -0.16 -4.52
N HIS A 717 1.34 -0.30 -3.26
CA HIS A 717 0.83 0.81 -2.46
C HIS A 717 1.91 1.39 -1.53
N GLY A 718 3.00 1.89 -2.13
CA GLY A 718 4.10 2.50 -1.38
C GLY A 718 5.49 2.29 -1.97
N ARG A 719 5.66 1.54 -3.08
CA ARG A 719 6.96 1.31 -3.74
C ARG A 719 6.89 1.44 -5.27
N GLY A 720 5.89 2.16 -5.81
CA GLY A 720 5.73 2.39 -7.25
C GLY A 720 5.39 1.13 -8.06
N PHE A 721 5.78 1.12 -9.33
CA PHE A 721 5.57 -0.01 -10.24
C PHE A 721 6.76 -0.96 -10.28
N TRP A 722 6.47 -2.25 -10.43
CA TRP A 722 7.48 -3.30 -10.59
C TRP A 722 7.12 -4.21 -11.74
N ILE A 723 8.13 -4.76 -12.41
CA ILE A 723 7.95 -5.74 -13.48
C ILE A 723 8.83 -6.96 -13.19
N LEU A 724 8.24 -8.15 -13.23
CA LEU A 724 9.00 -9.39 -13.42
C LEU A 724 9.06 -9.63 -14.92
N ASP A 725 10.23 -9.35 -15.48
CA ASP A 725 10.46 -9.36 -16.92
C ASP A 725 10.63 -10.79 -17.44
N ASP A 726 9.97 -11.13 -18.53
CA ASP A 726 10.17 -12.37 -19.30
C ASP A 726 9.97 -13.66 -18.45
N TYR A 727 8.74 -13.90 -18.00
CA TYR A 727 8.37 -15.08 -17.22
C TYR A 727 8.11 -16.35 -18.06
N ASP A 728 8.47 -16.37 -19.35
CA ASP A 728 8.31 -17.54 -20.22
C ASP A 728 8.91 -18.85 -19.66
N PRO A 729 10.05 -18.84 -18.94
CA PRO A 729 10.53 -20.04 -18.27
C PRO A 729 9.53 -20.65 -17.28
N LEU A 730 8.63 -19.85 -16.68
CA LEU A 730 7.56 -20.36 -15.81
C LEU A 730 6.52 -21.15 -16.62
N ARG A 731 6.18 -20.68 -17.83
CA ARG A 731 5.27 -21.38 -18.74
C ARG A 731 5.89 -22.72 -19.15
N GLU A 732 7.15 -22.73 -19.59
CA GLU A 732 7.83 -23.96 -19.98
C GLU A 732 8.09 -24.92 -18.81
N TYR A 733 8.35 -24.39 -17.62
CA TYR A 733 8.56 -25.20 -16.43
C TYR A 733 7.29 -25.92 -15.99
N SER A 734 6.13 -25.28 -16.15
CA SER A 734 4.83 -25.88 -15.83
C SER A 734 4.51 -27.17 -16.62
N ASP A 735 5.19 -27.39 -17.76
CA ASP A 735 5.07 -28.59 -18.58
C ASP A 735 5.98 -29.74 -18.14
N ARG A 736 6.86 -29.52 -17.16
CA ARG A 736 7.93 -30.44 -16.80
C ARG A 736 7.72 -31.00 -15.40
N THR A 737 7.84 -32.32 -15.27
CA THR A 737 7.87 -33.01 -13.96
C THR A 737 9.24 -32.87 -13.28
N ALA A 738 10.30 -32.55 -14.03
CA ALA A 738 11.62 -32.22 -13.54
C ALA A 738 12.38 -31.38 -14.59
N VAL A 739 13.23 -30.45 -14.16
CA VAL A 739 14.14 -29.72 -15.07
C VAL A 739 15.41 -30.54 -15.25
N GLU A 740 15.84 -30.70 -16.50
CA GLU A 740 17.13 -31.30 -16.80
C GLU A 740 18.27 -30.44 -16.22
N SER A 741 19.43 -31.06 -16.00
CA SER A 741 20.61 -30.37 -15.44
C SER A 741 21.10 -29.16 -16.27
N LEU A 742 20.76 -29.11 -17.56
CA LEU A 742 20.92 -27.95 -18.43
C LEU A 742 19.64 -27.82 -19.25
N THR A 743 19.03 -26.63 -19.25
CA THR A 743 17.88 -26.33 -20.11
C THR A 743 18.05 -24.93 -20.67
N LEU A 744 17.96 -24.77 -21.99
CA LEU A 744 17.77 -23.48 -22.63
C LEU A 744 16.28 -23.27 -22.85
N PHE A 745 15.74 -22.14 -22.41
CA PHE A 745 14.34 -21.75 -22.65
C PHE A 745 14.24 -20.97 -23.95
N ASN A 746 13.07 -21.04 -24.59
CA ASN A 746 12.82 -20.25 -25.78
C ASN A 746 12.83 -18.77 -25.42
N PRO A 747 13.70 -17.95 -26.03
CA PRO A 747 13.70 -16.52 -25.79
C PRO A 747 12.45 -15.89 -26.41
N HIS A 748 11.91 -14.86 -25.75
CA HIS A 748 10.90 -14.00 -26.34
C HIS A 748 11.47 -13.25 -27.55
N ASP A 749 10.61 -12.97 -28.54
CA ASP A 749 10.96 -12.14 -29.70
C ASP A 749 11.43 -10.76 -29.25
N ALA A 750 12.65 -10.39 -29.65
CA ALA A 750 13.28 -9.14 -29.27
C ALA A 750 13.22 -8.11 -30.40
N VAL A 751 12.73 -6.90 -30.10
CA VAL A 751 12.67 -5.82 -31.09
C VAL A 751 13.91 -4.95 -31.03
N ARG A 752 14.68 -4.94 -32.12
CA ARG A 752 15.88 -4.11 -32.27
C ARG A 752 15.57 -2.66 -31.90
N SER A 753 16.46 -2.06 -31.09
CA SER A 753 16.41 -0.68 -30.56
C SER A 753 15.45 -0.41 -29.39
N ALA A 754 14.42 -1.25 -29.20
CA ALA A 754 13.47 -1.17 -28.08
C ALA A 754 13.85 -2.16 -26.95
N GLN A 755 14.06 -3.43 -27.28
CA GLN A 755 14.30 -4.51 -26.32
C GLN A 755 15.60 -5.28 -26.64
N THR A 756 16.33 -5.66 -25.60
CA THR A 756 17.45 -6.64 -25.70
C THR A 756 16.88 -8.04 -25.83
N ALA A 757 17.55 -8.92 -26.58
CA ALA A 757 17.19 -10.34 -26.55
C ALA A 757 17.62 -10.94 -25.21
N ALA A 758 16.68 -11.48 -24.44
CA ALA A 758 16.98 -12.18 -23.20
C ALA A 758 17.03 -13.68 -23.46
N LEU A 759 18.18 -14.30 -23.22
CA LEU A 759 18.38 -15.73 -23.31
C LEU A 759 18.39 -16.29 -21.90
N GLN A 760 17.42 -17.16 -21.59
CA GLN A 760 17.28 -17.73 -20.26
C GLN A 760 17.61 -19.22 -20.29
N TYR A 761 18.35 -19.70 -19.30
CA TYR A 761 18.72 -21.11 -19.19
C TYR A 761 18.85 -21.55 -17.73
N TYR A 762 18.49 -22.80 -17.43
CA TYR A 762 18.61 -23.39 -16.11
C TYR A 762 19.85 -24.29 -16.02
N LEU A 763 20.53 -24.22 -14.88
CA LEU A 763 21.62 -25.11 -14.49
C LEU A 763 21.28 -25.82 -13.18
N GLY A 764 21.30 -27.15 -13.16
CA GLY A 764 21.00 -27.94 -11.95
C GLY A 764 22.07 -27.83 -10.84
N GLU A 765 23.27 -27.41 -11.21
CA GLU A 765 24.41 -27.14 -10.34
C GLU A 765 25.27 -26.00 -10.91
N GLU A 766 26.15 -25.43 -10.09
CA GLU A 766 27.12 -24.45 -10.57
C GLU A 766 28.17 -25.16 -11.45
N VAL A 767 28.51 -24.55 -12.59
CA VAL A 767 29.45 -25.12 -13.57
C VAL A 767 30.71 -24.26 -13.70
N ASP A 768 31.77 -24.81 -14.33
CA ASP A 768 33.01 -24.06 -14.55
C ASP A 768 32.88 -22.99 -15.63
N SER A 769 32.14 -23.30 -16.71
CA SER A 769 31.97 -22.43 -17.86
C SER A 769 30.64 -22.66 -18.58
N VAL A 770 30.06 -21.60 -19.13
CA VAL A 770 28.89 -21.65 -20.03
C VAL A 770 29.28 -21.02 -21.37
N LYS A 771 29.08 -21.75 -22.47
CA LYS A 771 29.25 -21.25 -23.84
C LYS A 771 27.88 -21.04 -24.48
N THR A 772 27.60 -19.80 -24.91
CA THR A 772 26.40 -19.45 -25.66
C THR A 772 26.78 -19.12 -27.10
N GLU A 773 26.08 -19.72 -28.05
CA GLU A 773 26.25 -19.49 -29.49
C GLU A 773 24.90 -19.11 -30.10
N ILE A 774 24.87 -18.03 -30.88
CA ILE A 774 23.68 -17.61 -31.63
C ILE A 774 24.00 -17.74 -33.12
N TYR A 775 23.08 -18.38 -33.84
CA TYR A 775 23.16 -18.62 -35.27
C TYR A 775 22.07 -17.81 -36.00
N ASP A 776 22.34 -17.39 -37.23
CA ASP A 776 21.32 -16.81 -38.10
C ASP A 776 20.43 -17.90 -38.73
N SER A 777 19.42 -17.48 -39.51
CA SER A 777 18.48 -18.39 -40.19
C SER A 777 19.13 -19.26 -41.28
N GLU A 778 20.34 -18.92 -41.74
CA GLU A 778 21.14 -19.71 -42.67
C GLU A 778 22.10 -20.68 -41.95
N GLY A 779 22.14 -20.64 -40.60
CA GLY A 779 23.01 -21.46 -39.76
C GLY A 779 24.43 -20.92 -39.61
N ASN A 780 24.69 -19.65 -39.96
CA ASN A 780 25.98 -19.01 -39.72
C ASN A 780 26.08 -18.54 -38.27
N LEU A 781 27.24 -18.75 -37.63
CA LEU A 781 27.50 -18.26 -36.28
C LEU A 781 27.56 -16.72 -36.27
N VAL A 782 26.67 -16.09 -35.51
CA VAL A 782 26.60 -14.63 -35.34
C VAL A 782 27.43 -14.17 -34.15
N ILE A 783 27.29 -14.85 -33.00
CA ILE A 783 28.02 -14.53 -31.77
C ILE A 783 28.31 -15.80 -30.99
N SER A 784 29.49 -15.86 -30.37
CA SER A 784 29.88 -16.89 -29.40
C SER A 784 30.47 -16.20 -28.18
N VAL A 785 29.91 -16.46 -27.00
CA VAL A 785 30.36 -15.90 -25.73
C VAL A 785 30.57 -17.03 -24.73
N VAL A 786 31.66 -16.96 -23.98
CA VAL A 786 31.96 -17.88 -22.88
C VAL A 786 31.96 -17.09 -21.58
N GLY A 787 31.25 -17.57 -20.58
CA GLY A 787 31.37 -17.10 -19.20
C GLY A 787 31.97 -18.17 -18.33
N ASP A 788 32.98 -17.78 -17.56
CA ASP A 788 33.75 -18.67 -16.69
C ASP A 788 33.61 -18.22 -15.23
N SER A 789 33.47 -19.18 -14.31
CA SER A 789 33.31 -18.94 -12.87
C SER A 789 34.49 -18.18 -12.23
N ILE A 790 35.67 -18.26 -12.84
CA ILE A 790 36.94 -17.67 -12.37
C ILE A 790 37.09 -16.19 -12.80
N ALA A 791 36.33 -15.74 -13.81
CA ALA A 791 36.45 -14.40 -14.40
C ALA A 791 35.56 -13.34 -13.73
N LYS A 792 35.46 -13.30 -12.40
CA LYS A 792 34.86 -12.14 -11.69
C LYS A 792 35.81 -10.94 -11.73
N LYS A 793 35.95 -10.27 -12.88
CA LYS A 793 36.42 -8.88 -12.89
C LYS A 793 35.22 -7.98 -12.60
N GLU A 794 35.28 -7.25 -11.49
CA GLU A 794 34.40 -6.12 -11.23
C GLU A 794 34.47 -5.17 -12.42
N THR A 795 33.44 -5.18 -13.27
CA THR A 795 33.20 -4.09 -14.19
C THR A 795 32.70 -2.91 -13.35
N GLU A 796 33.57 -1.93 -13.15
CA GLU A 796 33.20 -0.60 -12.66
C GLU A 796 32.06 -0.06 -13.52
N VAL A 797 30.84 -0.06 -12.97
CA VAL A 797 29.68 0.50 -13.65
C VAL A 797 29.80 2.02 -13.58
N ASN A 798 30.26 2.66 -14.66
CA ASN A 798 30.22 4.11 -14.77
C ASN A 798 28.74 4.58 -14.81
N PRO A 799 28.26 5.33 -13.81
CA PRO A 799 26.84 5.68 -13.69
C PRO A 799 26.32 6.59 -14.83
N TRP A 800 27.21 7.25 -15.57
CA TRP A 800 26.84 8.17 -16.67
C TRP A 800 26.62 7.47 -18.01
N TYR A 801 27.14 6.25 -18.17
CA TYR A 801 26.96 5.43 -19.37
C TYR A 801 26.46 4.05 -18.96
N ARG A 802 25.18 3.94 -18.59
CA ARG A 802 24.48 2.65 -18.57
C ARG A 802 24.31 2.13 -20.01
N THR A 803 25.41 1.76 -20.65
CA THR A 803 25.33 0.70 -21.65
C THR A 803 25.06 -0.56 -20.83
N ARG A 804 23.88 -1.18 -21.00
CA ARG A 804 23.74 -2.62 -20.77
C ARG A 804 24.70 -3.30 -21.76
N THR A 805 25.99 -3.28 -21.44
CA THR A 805 26.99 -4.15 -22.04
C THR A 805 26.92 -5.44 -21.25
N THR A 806 26.65 -6.50 -21.98
CA THR A 806 26.22 -7.76 -21.40
C THR A 806 27.47 -8.48 -20.95
N GLY A 807 27.57 -8.68 -19.63
CA GLY A 807 28.57 -9.60 -19.07
C GLY A 807 28.42 -10.98 -19.73
N PRO A 808 29.43 -11.83 -19.65
CA PRO A 808 29.31 -13.17 -20.20
C PRO A 808 28.21 -13.97 -19.46
N PRO A 809 27.67 -15.04 -20.06
CA PRO A 809 26.71 -15.93 -19.41
C PRO A 809 27.17 -16.37 -18.02
N THR A 810 26.28 -16.36 -17.02
CA THR A 810 26.60 -16.77 -15.65
C THR A 810 26.66 -18.29 -15.49
N THR A 811 27.52 -18.77 -14.61
CA THR A 811 27.69 -20.21 -14.35
C THR A 811 26.91 -20.72 -13.14
N ALA A 812 26.05 -19.88 -12.56
CA ALA A 812 25.39 -20.13 -11.29
C ALA A 812 24.32 -21.23 -11.41
N LYS A 813 24.15 -22.03 -10.35
CA LYS A 813 23.00 -22.92 -10.20
C LYS A 813 21.69 -22.12 -10.26
N GLY A 814 20.66 -22.70 -10.88
CA GLY A 814 19.31 -22.14 -11.00
C GLY A 814 19.04 -21.57 -12.39
N LEU A 815 17.97 -20.78 -12.50
CA LEU A 815 17.67 -20.04 -13.74
C LEU A 815 18.68 -18.92 -13.93
N ASN A 816 19.18 -18.72 -15.14
CA ASN A 816 20.15 -17.69 -15.48
C ASN A 816 19.59 -16.89 -16.66
N ARG A 817 19.92 -15.59 -16.70
CA ARG A 817 19.52 -14.68 -17.78
C ARG A 817 20.74 -14.01 -18.36
N TRP A 818 20.90 -14.11 -19.67
CA TRP A 818 21.92 -13.39 -20.44
C TRP A 818 21.25 -12.51 -21.48
N GLU A 819 21.51 -11.21 -21.44
CA GLU A 819 20.98 -10.28 -22.44
C GLU A 819 21.94 -10.19 -23.63
N TRP A 820 21.40 -9.98 -24.83
CA TRP A 820 22.15 -9.68 -26.05
C TRP A 820 21.69 -8.33 -26.61
N ASN A 821 22.64 -7.40 -26.72
CA ASN A 821 22.38 -6.05 -27.21
C ASN A 821 22.34 -6.01 -28.75
N LEU A 822 21.14 -5.91 -29.30
CA LEU A 822 20.86 -5.90 -30.74
C LEU A 822 21.28 -4.60 -31.47
N ARG A 823 21.88 -3.61 -30.79
CA ARG A 823 22.28 -2.32 -31.41
C ARG A 823 23.62 -2.36 -32.16
N TYR A 824 24.51 -3.30 -31.85
CA TYR A 824 25.84 -3.40 -32.47
C TYR A 824 25.91 -4.48 -33.57
N LYS A 825 26.97 -4.46 -34.38
CA LYS A 825 27.14 -5.31 -35.58
C LYS A 825 26.94 -6.79 -35.25
N GLY A 826 25.83 -7.34 -35.74
CA GLY A 826 25.43 -8.74 -35.61
C GLY A 826 24.00 -8.97 -36.12
N ALA A 827 23.10 -8.01 -35.93
CA ALA A 827 21.72 -8.09 -36.41
C ALA A 827 21.53 -7.27 -37.69
N THR A 828 21.60 -7.89 -38.87
CA THR A 828 21.17 -7.23 -40.13
C THR A 828 19.99 -7.87 -40.82
N MET A 829 19.61 -9.12 -40.53
CA MET A 829 18.35 -9.70 -41.01
C MET A 829 17.86 -10.78 -40.02
N PHE A 830 16.58 -10.73 -39.66
CA PHE A 830 15.81 -11.77 -38.97
C PHE A 830 14.73 -12.24 -39.93
#